data_AF-A0A9W4SCN9-F1
#
_entry.id   AF-A0A9W4SCN9-F1
#
_cell.length_a   1.000
_cell.length_b   1.000
_cell.length_c   1.000
_cell.angle_alpha   90.00
_cell.angle_beta   90.00
_cell.angle_gamma   90.00
#
_symmetry.space_group_name_H-M   'P 1'
#
loop_
_entity.id
_entity.type
_entity.pdbx_description
1 polymer ?
#
loop_
_entity_poly.entity_id
_entity_poly.type
_entity_poly.pdbx_seq_one_letter_code
_entity_poly.pdbx_strand_id
1 'polypeptide(L)'
;MDNIKLYCLVQGNTIDHAFPVEFDRNKSIGEFKQAIKEKKPEFKNFAAERLKIWKVQIHNDSDELNKLILHDDDRLLIKSRKISSYFTNKILCDHIHIIVKPPLPPFRFDLICNLGLLSEGDSVEYLGKSCNYKATIREGRLCIKDQIYHSFTEFIRAARKLKQNEKPSYLDFQNLKINDMAYWEQDEDGDKGTGDSSTSERKLIELLTVPWNDILENRLCQLYAKDNVVDIFWGRNILNGDTTWSVYVVTRGNLYLHEKIEEAGGQVIRLISEEKGFLNAVIPPQSPDDNLPTRKKVPQDLQKVFDKALNYELGPSFREAHYNLVGMSTGYKRTRRKFTKEPAIILYVRQKGILRRGCALFPDKICGYPVDVVEACAATPCGFGATACQSFQEEVKLGSSIGIIEPHRTSGTISAIVQDKHSKQIGILSCEHVCRFSESSHGTNVIIHQPSHVDLDEQKLSFTYMEKQNVMYKNAAEEMYKIIDNFRQNSALASYKRGMRSQFYSQALQKDFGVDAAFCIFTNRKRMLCPNKFSTPPEEFKKAKIPENICLNDFYTYEMFDNIDEIEVFKVGRTTGLTQGKLVPISIAIAVSNENIEFAKEQGEISSSKTYSNIINKNLIGYMKASLIQIINEKRQQCYPTLWFDRQLLFDFRHEDFLTGDSGASVVDQNGKALGILHAAMKTGNSKYVIASPYFAVFEALNLEGADFEEGSSSSN
;
A
#
# COMPACT_ATOMS: atom_id res chain seq x y z
N MET A 1 -56.80 15.46 18.81
CA MET A 1 -55.72 14.58 19.31
C MET A 1 -54.67 15.49 19.90
N ASP A 2 -54.13 15.15 21.07
CA ASP A 2 -53.12 15.95 21.74
C ASP A 2 -51.74 15.50 21.22
N ASN A 3 -51.22 16.20 20.21
CA ASN A 3 -50.04 15.76 19.48
C ASN A 3 -48.75 16.39 20.03
N ILE A 4 -47.63 15.69 19.82
CA ILE A 4 -46.28 16.14 20.12
C ILE A 4 -45.41 15.95 18.88
N LYS A 5 -44.56 16.93 18.59
CA LYS A 5 -43.56 16.87 17.53
C LYS A 5 -42.19 16.73 18.18
N LEU A 6 -41.51 15.62 17.92
CA LEU A 6 -40.22 15.30 18.51
C LEU A 6 -39.20 15.10 17.38
N TYR A 7 -38.08 15.82 17.45
CA TYR A 7 -36.96 15.61 16.54
C TYR A 7 -36.12 14.45 17.02
N CYS A 8 -36.03 13.44 16.15
CA CYS A 8 -35.27 12.22 16.37
C CYS A 8 -33.97 12.27 15.54
N LEU A 9 -32.87 11.80 16.10
CA LEU A 9 -31.59 11.66 15.40
C LEU A 9 -31.04 10.24 15.58
N VAL A 10 -30.46 9.67 14.53
CA VAL A 10 -29.84 8.34 14.59
C VAL A 10 -28.44 8.48 15.17
N GLN A 11 -28.08 7.63 16.13
CA GLN A 11 -26.77 7.71 16.80
C GLN A 11 -25.63 7.54 15.80
N GLY A 12 -24.76 8.54 15.70
CA GLY A 12 -23.64 8.60 14.75
C GLY A 12 -23.89 9.42 13.48
N ASN A 13 -25.11 9.94 13.27
CA ASN A 13 -25.42 10.86 12.18
C ASN A 13 -25.22 12.33 12.60
N THR A 14 -24.96 13.23 11.63
CA THR A 14 -24.94 14.68 11.88
C THR A 14 -26.35 15.23 12.10
N ILE A 15 -26.45 16.39 12.77
CA ILE A 15 -27.72 17.04 13.13
C ILE A 15 -28.60 17.31 11.89
N ASP A 16 -28.03 17.55 10.71
CA ASP A 16 -28.76 17.73 9.44
C ASP A 16 -29.65 16.53 9.06
N HIS A 17 -29.35 15.34 9.59
CA HIS A 17 -30.10 14.11 9.36
C HIS A 17 -31.20 13.85 10.40
N ALA A 18 -31.40 14.78 11.34
CA ALA A 18 -32.49 14.75 12.29
C ALA A 18 -33.84 14.87 11.56
N PHE A 19 -34.85 14.16 12.07
CA PHE A 19 -36.14 14.03 11.40
C PHE A 19 -37.29 14.21 12.40
N PRO A 20 -38.35 14.94 12.03
CA PRO A 20 -39.51 15.11 12.90
C PRO A 20 -40.40 13.86 12.90
N VAL A 21 -40.82 13.44 14.09
CA VAL A 21 -41.91 12.49 14.31
C VAL A 21 -43.04 13.23 15.02
N GLU A 22 -44.19 13.36 14.36
CA GLU A 22 -45.43 13.86 14.95
C GLU A 22 -46.25 12.67 15.45
N PHE A 23 -46.66 12.71 16.71
CA PHE A 23 -47.22 11.55 17.41
C PHE A 23 -48.23 11.95 18.49
N ASP A 24 -49.16 11.06 18.83
CA ASP A 24 -50.17 11.30 19.87
C ASP A 24 -49.54 11.11 21.27
N ARG A 25 -49.69 12.12 22.15
CA ARG A 25 -49.16 12.13 23.51
C ARG A 25 -49.70 10.99 24.39
N ASN A 26 -50.85 10.43 24.04
CA ASN A 26 -51.48 9.34 24.77
C ASN A 26 -51.05 7.94 24.35
N LYS A 27 -50.31 7.81 23.24
CA LYS A 27 -49.80 6.53 22.76
C LYS A 27 -48.50 6.11 23.45
N SER A 28 -48.25 4.81 23.38
CA SER A 28 -47.16 4.12 24.08
C SER A 28 -45.79 4.32 23.41
N ILE A 29 -44.71 4.09 24.17
CA ILE A 29 -43.35 4.05 23.63
C ILE A 29 -43.19 2.93 22.58
N GLY A 30 -43.88 1.80 22.71
CA GLY A 30 -43.89 0.74 21.70
C GLY A 30 -44.42 1.21 20.35
N GLU A 31 -45.57 1.89 20.34
CA GLU A 31 -46.15 2.50 19.13
C GLU A 31 -45.27 3.63 18.58
N PHE A 32 -44.56 4.36 19.44
CA PHE A 32 -43.66 5.43 19.00
C PHE A 32 -42.44 4.89 18.23
N LYS A 33 -41.85 3.78 18.69
CA LYS A 33 -40.79 3.08 17.94
C LYS A 33 -41.25 2.61 16.55
N GLN A 34 -42.52 2.20 16.43
CA GLN A 34 -43.13 1.83 15.16
C GLN A 34 -43.24 3.05 14.22
N ALA A 35 -43.67 4.21 14.72
CA ALA A 35 -43.70 5.46 13.94
C ALA A 35 -42.30 5.92 13.48
N ILE A 36 -41.26 5.75 14.31
CA ILE A 36 -39.86 6.00 13.89
C ILE A 36 -39.47 5.09 12.71
N LYS A 37 -39.79 3.79 12.80
CA LYS A 37 -39.49 2.81 11.75
C LYS A 37 -40.21 3.13 10.42
N GLU A 38 -41.43 3.66 10.48
CA GLU A 38 -42.18 4.09 9.29
C GLU A 38 -41.55 5.31 8.61
N LYS A 39 -40.95 6.23 9.39
CA LYS A 39 -40.22 7.40 8.86
C LYS A 39 -38.83 7.09 8.30
N LYS A 40 -38.25 5.92 8.60
CA LYS A 40 -36.88 5.54 8.21
C LYS A 40 -36.86 4.17 7.49
N PRO A 41 -36.88 4.14 6.15
CA PRO A 41 -36.93 2.91 5.35
C PRO A 41 -35.78 1.92 5.62
N GLU A 42 -34.62 2.42 6.06
CA GLU A 42 -33.45 1.66 6.53
C GLU A 42 -33.76 0.72 7.71
N PHE A 43 -34.77 1.01 8.54
CA PHE A 43 -35.14 0.19 9.71
C PHE A 43 -36.13 -0.94 9.38
N LYS A 44 -36.48 -1.18 8.10
CA LYS A 44 -37.43 -2.23 7.69
C LYS A 44 -37.05 -3.63 8.19
N ASN A 45 -35.76 -3.93 8.27
CA ASN A 45 -35.20 -5.29 8.44
C ASN A 45 -35.22 -5.87 9.87
N PHE A 46 -35.74 -5.16 10.87
CA PHE A 46 -35.85 -5.66 12.25
C PHE A 46 -37.13 -5.17 12.95
N ALA A 47 -37.60 -5.86 14.00
CA ALA A 47 -38.79 -5.45 14.75
C ALA A 47 -38.58 -4.10 15.46
N ALA A 48 -39.60 -3.23 15.44
CA ALA A 48 -39.49 -1.86 15.97
C ALA A 48 -39.10 -1.82 17.46
N GLU A 49 -39.50 -2.83 18.23
CA GLU A 49 -39.17 -2.98 19.65
C GLU A 49 -37.66 -2.92 19.92
N ARG A 50 -36.85 -3.39 18.96
CA ARG A 50 -35.38 -3.49 19.03
C ARG A 50 -34.65 -2.15 18.85
N LEU A 51 -35.36 -1.06 18.51
CA LEU A 51 -34.79 0.28 18.57
C LEU A 51 -34.51 0.62 20.06
N LYS A 52 -33.25 0.82 20.43
CA LYS A 52 -32.91 1.48 21.70
C LYS A 52 -33.10 2.99 21.47
N ILE A 53 -33.87 3.67 22.32
CA ILE A 53 -34.12 5.12 22.19
C ILE A 53 -33.95 5.81 23.56
N TRP A 54 -33.36 7.01 23.56
CA TRP A 54 -33.10 7.82 24.74
C TRP A 54 -33.77 9.18 24.61
N LYS A 55 -34.29 9.72 25.72
CA LYS A 55 -34.70 11.11 25.81
C LYS A 55 -33.44 11.98 25.95
N VAL A 56 -33.37 13.04 25.17
CA VAL A 56 -32.28 14.04 25.25
C VAL A 56 -32.84 15.45 25.10
N GLN A 57 -32.02 16.46 25.41
CA GLN A 57 -32.29 17.86 25.08
C GLN A 57 -30.99 18.49 24.59
N ILE A 58 -30.74 18.44 23.27
CA ILE A 58 -29.49 18.92 22.65
C ILE A 58 -29.87 20.02 21.67
N HIS A 59 -29.27 21.20 21.77
CA HIS A 59 -29.57 22.29 20.83
C HIS A 59 -29.02 21.99 19.43
N ASN A 60 -29.72 22.41 18.37
CA ASN A 60 -29.33 22.10 17.00
C ASN A 60 -28.00 22.74 16.56
N ASP A 61 -27.51 23.75 17.26
CA ASP A 61 -26.27 24.49 16.96
C ASP A 61 -25.13 24.14 17.94
N SER A 62 -25.06 22.87 18.38
CA SER A 62 -24.22 22.44 19.50
C SER A 62 -23.23 21.32 19.17
N ASP A 63 -21.95 21.56 19.47
CA ASP A 63 -20.87 20.55 19.47
C ASP A 63 -21.04 19.45 20.54
N GLU A 64 -22.04 19.57 21.44
CA GLU A 64 -22.31 18.60 22.51
C GLU A 64 -22.65 17.20 21.98
N LEU A 65 -23.09 17.06 20.72
CA LEU A 65 -23.37 15.76 20.12
C LEU A 65 -22.14 14.81 20.14
N ASN A 66 -20.94 15.37 20.00
CA ASN A 66 -19.68 14.62 20.05
C ASN A 66 -19.23 14.26 21.48
N LYS A 67 -19.87 14.86 22.51
CA LYS A 67 -19.58 14.66 23.94
C LYS A 67 -20.70 13.91 24.67
N LEU A 68 -21.76 13.52 23.95
CA LEU A 68 -22.97 12.93 24.52
C LEU A 68 -22.73 11.50 25.03
N ILE A 69 -22.65 11.36 26.35
CA ILE A 69 -22.71 10.07 27.04
C ILE A 69 -24.18 9.74 27.31
N LEU A 70 -24.67 8.65 26.73
CA LEU A 70 -26.03 8.17 26.94
C LEU A 70 -26.08 7.28 28.19
N HIS A 71 -26.75 7.74 29.24
CA HIS A 71 -27.03 6.95 30.44
C HIS A 71 -28.26 6.06 30.22
N ASP A 72 -28.28 4.85 30.81
CA ASP A 72 -29.45 3.96 30.69
C ASP A 72 -30.67 4.48 31.47
N ASP A 73 -30.48 5.38 32.45
CA ASP A 73 -31.59 6.05 33.17
C ASP A 73 -32.43 6.96 32.25
N ASP A 74 -31.83 7.52 31.18
CA ASP A 74 -32.50 8.36 30.17
C ASP A 74 -33.17 7.52 29.05
N ARG A 75 -33.03 6.20 29.09
CA ARG A 75 -33.55 5.29 28.07
C ARG A 75 -35.05 5.07 28.24
N LEU A 76 -35.80 5.15 27.14
CA LEU A 76 -37.25 4.93 27.15
C LEU A 76 -37.54 3.42 27.14
N LEU A 77 -37.29 2.78 28.29
CA LEU A 77 -37.34 1.32 28.48
C LEU A 77 -38.78 0.77 28.51
N ILE A 78 -39.69 1.42 29.25
CA ILE A 78 -41.01 0.85 29.57
C ILE A 78 -41.95 1.04 28.37
N LYS A 79 -42.03 0.01 27.53
CA LYS A 79 -42.80 -0.02 26.27
C LYS A 79 -44.26 0.46 26.42
N SER A 80 -44.90 0.14 27.55
CA SER A 80 -46.31 0.46 27.86
C SER A 80 -46.56 1.88 28.39
N ARG A 81 -45.52 2.62 28.81
CA ARG A 81 -45.70 4.01 29.25
C ARG A 81 -46.08 4.91 28.08
N LYS A 82 -46.95 5.88 28.34
CA LYS A 82 -47.34 6.93 27.38
C LYS A 82 -46.17 7.88 27.15
N ILE A 83 -46.01 8.39 25.92
CA ILE A 83 -44.94 9.35 25.61
C ILE A 83 -45.06 10.66 26.44
N SER A 84 -46.28 11.06 26.80
CA SER A 84 -46.55 12.17 27.73
C SER A 84 -45.91 12.02 29.12
N SER A 85 -45.71 10.79 29.59
CA SER A 85 -45.07 10.54 30.91
C SER A 85 -43.58 10.87 30.92
N TYR A 86 -42.94 10.95 29.75
CA TYR A 86 -41.52 11.30 29.61
C TYR A 86 -41.32 12.77 29.18
N PHE A 87 -42.31 13.35 28.48
CA PHE A 87 -42.30 14.72 27.99
C PHE A 87 -43.42 15.55 28.65
N THR A 88 -43.32 15.71 29.98
CA THR A 88 -44.26 16.48 30.82
C THR A 88 -44.14 17.99 30.62
N ASN A 89 -42.94 18.48 30.30
CA ASN A 89 -42.65 19.90 30.17
C ASN A 89 -42.86 20.40 28.72
N LYS A 90 -42.89 21.72 28.53
CA LYS A 90 -42.92 22.32 27.19
C LYS A 90 -41.69 21.89 26.39
N ILE A 91 -41.93 21.35 25.20
CA ILE A 91 -40.89 20.97 24.23
C ILE A 91 -40.12 22.23 23.80
N LEU A 92 -38.79 22.14 23.78
CA LEU A 92 -37.92 23.23 23.35
C LEU A 92 -37.86 23.25 21.82
N CYS A 93 -38.02 24.45 21.23
CA CYS A 93 -37.76 24.61 19.80
C CYS A 93 -36.28 24.38 19.50
N ASP A 94 -35.96 23.94 18.29
CA ASP A 94 -34.59 23.86 17.78
C ASP A 94 -33.66 22.96 18.61
N HIS A 95 -34.20 21.86 19.12
CA HIS A 95 -33.47 20.82 19.84
C HIS A 95 -33.73 19.42 19.24
N ILE A 96 -32.74 18.54 19.36
CA ILE A 96 -32.92 17.09 19.29
C ILE A 96 -33.53 16.61 20.62
N HIS A 97 -34.57 15.79 20.50
CA HIS A 97 -35.38 15.31 21.62
C HIS A 97 -35.16 13.83 21.92
N ILE A 98 -34.81 13.06 20.89
CA ILE A 98 -34.64 11.60 20.98
C ILE A 98 -33.43 11.15 20.14
N ILE A 99 -32.54 10.39 20.78
CA ILE A 99 -31.52 9.61 20.06
C ILE A 99 -32.05 8.20 19.80
N VAL A 100 -31.85 7.72 18.57
CA VAL A 100 -32.28 6.40 18.10
C VAL A 100 -31.05 5.56 17.74
N LYS A 101 -30.87 4.41 18.40
CA LYS A 101 -29.84 3.42 18.05
C LYS A 101 -30.51 2.18 17.48
N PRO A 102 -30.26 1.83 16.20
CA PRO A 102 -30.69 0.54 15.65
C PRO A 102 -29.90 -0.60 16.30
N PRO A 103 -30.44 -1.84 16.30
CA PRO A 103 -29.65 -3.01 16.66
C PRO A 103 -28.48 -3.19 15.68
N LEU A 104 -27.31 -3.58 16.19
CA LEU A 104 -26.17 -3.90 15.34
C LEU A 104 -26.52 -5.11 14.42
N PRO A 105 -26.08 -5.09 13.14
CA PRO A 105 -26.29 -6.22 12.25
C PRO A 105 -25.42 -7.41 12.68
N PRO A 106 -25.87 -8.66 12.44
CA PRO A 106 -25.13 -9.83 12.84
C PRO A 106 -23.80 -9.94 12.09
N PHE A 107 -22.68 -9.96 12.84
CA PHE A 107 -21.33 -9.99 12.28
C PHE A 107 -21.11 -11.23 11.42
N ARG A 108 -20.71 -11.08 10.16
CA ARG A 108 -20.48 -12.22 9.28
C ARG A 108 -19.40 -13.16 9.86
N PHE A 109 -19.47 -14.44 9.52
CA PHE A 109 -18.54 -15.47 10.02
C PHE A 109 -17.07 -15.16 9.70
N ASP A 110 -16.79 -14.75 8.46
CA ASP A 110 -15.49 -14.28 8.01
C ASP A 110 -15.00 -13.06 8.79
N LEU A 111 -15.89 -12.11 9.10
CA LEU A 111 -15.54 -10.94 9.93
C LEU A 111 -15.16 -11.33 11.37
N ILE A 112 -15.86 -12.28 12.00
CA ILE A 112 -15.51 -12.76 13.36
C ILE A 112 -14.16 -13.47 13.37
N CYS A 113 -13.89 -14.33 12.37
CA CYS A 113 -12.59 -14.99 12.23
C CYS A 113 -11.45 -13.97 12.01
N ASN A 114 -11.66 -13.01 11.10
CA ASN A 114 -10.67 -11.96 10.79
C ASN A 114 -10.41 -10.98 11.95
N LEU A 115 -11.37 -10.82 12.87
CA LEU A 115 -11.19 -10.05 14.11
C LEU A 115 -10.45 -10.83 15.21
N GLY A 116 -10.16 -12.13 15.01
CA GLY A 116 -9.53 -12.98 16.02
C GLY A 116 -10.43 -13.31 17.21
N LEU A 117 -11.75 -13.18 17.04
CA LEU A 117 -12.77 -13.50 18.05
C LEU A 117 -13.16 -15.00 18.05
N LEU A 118 -12.69 -15.74 17.04
CA LEU A 118 -12.73 -17.19 16.92
C LEU A 118 -11.33 -17.66 16.51
N SER A 119 -10.71 -18.49 17.35
CA SER A 119 -9.39 -19.10 17.16
C SER A 119 -9.49 -20.58 16.79
N GLU A 120 -8.38 -21.18 16.35
CA GLU A 120 -8.32 -22.63 16.08
C GLU A 120 -8.65 -23.43 17.35
N GLY A 121 -9.62 -24.35 17.27
CA GLY A 121 -10.12 -25.12 18.41
C GLY A 121 -11.30 -24.49 19.16
N ASP A 122 -11.65 -23.23 18.90
CA ASP A 122 -12.83 -22.58 19.46
C ASP A 122 -14.13 -23.23 18.96
N SER A 123 -15.24 -23.01 19.66
CA SER A 123 -16.50 -23.67 19.33
C SER A 123 -17.67 -22.73 19.09
N VAL A 124 -18.49 -23.10 18.11
CA VAL A 124 -19.74 -22.42 17.77
C VAL A 124 -20.88 -23.42 17.89
N GLU A 125 -21.89 -23.08 18.68
CA GLU A 125 -23.08 -23.89 18.89
C GLU A 125 -24.31 -23.22 18.27
N TYR A 126 -25.30 -24.01 17.88
CA TYR A 126 -26.67 -23.57 17.60
C TYR A 126 -27.62 -24.27 18.57
N LEU A 127 -28.39 -23.49 19.31
CA LEU A 127 -29.34 -23.95 20.32
C LEU A 127 -30.76 -24.07 19.73
N GLY A 128 -31.06 -25.23 19.15
CA GLY A 128 -32.41 -25.55 18.65
C GLY A 128 -33.27 -26.25 19.71
N LYS A 129 -34.60 -26.07 19.65
CA LYS A 129 -35.59 -26.71 20.54
C LYS A 129 -35.53 -28.26 20.64
N SER A 130 -34.72 -28.92 19.83
CA SER A 130 -34.59 -30.39 19.78
C SER A 130 -33.15 -30.90 19.56
N CYS A 131 -32.16 -30.02 19.44
CA CYS A 131 -30.75 -30.39 19.31
C CYS A 131 -29.81 -29.21 19.56
N ASN A 132 -28.71 -29.47 20.28
CA ASN A 132 -27.54 -28.59 20.31
C ASN A 132 -26.61 -29.02 19.18
N TYR A 133 -26.36 -28.13 18.23
CA TYR A 133 -25.52 -28.41 17.07
C TYR A 133 -24.19 -27.67 17.23
N LYS A 134 -23.11 -28.39 17.55
CA LYS A 134 -21.80 -27.81 17.93
C LYS A 134 -20.74 -28.10 16.86
N ALA A 135 -20.15 -27.03 16.30
CA ALA A 135 -18.96 -27.06 15.47
C ALA A 135 -17.72 -26.58 16.24
N THR A 136 -16.55 -27.01 15.75
CA THR A 136 -15.25 -26.52 16.19
C THR A 136 -14.54 -25.85 15.02
N ILE A 137 -13.81 -24.78 15.26
CA ILE A 137 -12.97 -24.14 14.24
C ILE A 137 -11.77 -25.03 13.94
N ARG A 138 -11.62 -25.40 12.67
CA ARG A 138 -10.42 -26.07 12.13
C ARG A 138 -10.04 -25.46 10.79
N GLU A 139 -8.76 -25.14 10.61
CA GLU A 139 -8.22 -24.43 9.43
C GLU A 139 -9.03 -23.17 9.08
N GLY A 140 -9.53 -22.45 10.09
CA GLY A 140 -10.39 -21.27 9.91
C GLY A 140 -11.81 -21.55 9.41
N ARG A 141 -12.30 -22.80 9.48
CA ARG A 141 -13.63 -23.22 9.03
C ARG A 141 -14.42 -23.91 10.15
N LEU A 142 -15.75 -23.81 10.11
CA LEU A 142 -16.62 -24.51 11.05
C LEU A 142 -16.71 -26.00 10.68
N CYS A 143 -16.25 -26.88 11.55
CA CYS A 143 -16.21 -28.32 11.29
C CYS A 143 -17.06 -29.12 12.29
N ILE A 144 -17.85 -30.08 11.78
CA ILE A 144 -18.54 -31.12 12.55
C ILE A 144 -18.22 -32.46 11.92
N LYS A 145 -17.39 -33.27 12.58
CA LYS A 145 -16.85 -34.52 12.01
C LYS A 145 -16.23 -34.21 10.63
N ASP A 146 -16.74 -34.83 9.57
CA ASP A 146 -16.26 -34.67 8.19
C ASP A 146 -16.98 -33.55 7.41
N GLN A 147 -17.91 -32.81 8.04
CA GLN A 147 -18.67 -31.72 7.40
C GLN A 147 -18.04 -30.36 7.72
N ILE A 148 -17.89 -29.54 6.68
CA ILE A 148 -17.26 -28.21 6.71
C ILE A 148 -18.30 -27.17 6.30
N TYR A 149 -18.37 -26.06 7.03
CA TYR A 149 -19.21 -24.90 6.71
C TYR A 149 -18.37 -23.63 6.56
N HIS A 150 -18.64 -22.88 5.49
CA HIS A 150 -17.94 -21.65 5.14
C HIS A 150 -18.66 -20.39 5.67
N SER A 151 -19.84 -20.55 6.28
CA SER A 151 -20.59 -19.45 6.87
C SER A 151 -21.52 -19.90 8.00
N PHE A 152 -21.86 -18.98 8.90
CA PHE A 152 -22.96 -19.18 9.86
C PHE A 152 -24.29 -19.53 9.16
N THR A 153 -24.50 -19.05 7.93
CA THR A 153 -25.72 -19.35 7.16
C THR A 153 -25.79 -20.84 6.78
N GLU A 154 -24.69 -21.42 6.32
CA GLU A 154 -24.59 -22.86 6.03
C GLU A 154 -24.71 -23.70 7.31
N PHE A 155 -23.98 -23.31 8.36
CA PHE A 155 -24.02 -23.98 9.67
C PHE A 155 -25.44 -24.02 10.26
N ILE A 156 -26.17 -22.89 10.24
CA ILE A 156 -27.56 -22.81 10.69
C ILE A 156 -28.49 -23.63 9.78
N ARG A 157 -28.31 -23.60 8.45
CA ARG A 157 -29.11 -24.42 7.52
C ARG A 157 -28.97 -25.91 7.84
N ALA A 158 -27.76 -26.37 8.13
CA ALA A 158 -27.48 -27.74 8.54
C ALA A 158 -28.13 -28.06 9.89
N ALA A 159 -27.95 -27.20 10.89
CA ALA A 159 -28.58 -27.35 12.22
C ALA A 159 -30.11 -27.46 12.15
N ARG A 160 -30.75 -26.63 11.31
CA ARG A 160 -32.21 -26.58 11.14
C ARG A 160 -32.79 -27.49 10.06
N LYS A 161 -31.95 -28.19 9.28
CA LYS A 161 -32.36 -28.98 8.10
C LYS A 161 -33.20 -28.18 7.08
N LEU A 162 -32.81 -26.91 6.85
CA LEU A 162 -33.47 -26.03 5.88
C LEU A 162 -33.18 -26.47 4.43
N LYS A 163 -34.08 -26.12 3.49
CA LYS A 163 -33.84 -26.39 2.06
C LYS A 163 -32.71 -25.51 1.52
N GLN A 164 -32.02 -25.98 0.47
CA GLN A 164 -30.80 -25.34 -0.07
C GLN A 164 -30.96 -23.83 -0.39
N ASN A 165 -32.13 -23.42 -0.87
CA ASN A 165 -32.43 -22.02 -1.23
C ASN A 165 -33.18 -21.25 -0.11
N GLU A 166 -33.53 -21.91 0.98
CA GLU A 166 -34.19 -21.30 2.13
C GLU A 166 -33.16 -20.50 2.93
N LYS A 167 -33.52 -19.26 3.31
CA LYS A 167 -32.65 -18.39 4.12
C LYS A 167 -33.02 -18.57 5.58
N PRO A 168 -32.05 -18.79 6.48
CA PRO A 168 -32.31 -18.73 7.92
C PRO A 168 -32.96 -17.40 8.30
N SER A 169 -33.90 -17.46 9.23
CA SER A 169 -34.53 -16.28 9.79
C SER A 169 -33.56 -15.54 10.72
N TYR A 170 -33.84 -14.27 11.02
CA TYR A 170 -33.02 -13.51 11.98
C TYR A 170 -32.92 -14.21 13.35
N LEU A 171 -34.02 -14.81 13.81
CA LEU A 171 -34.10 -15.55 15.07
C LEU A 171 -33.17 -16.76 15.10
N ASP A 172 -32.84 -17.34 13.95
CA ASP A 172 -31.90 -18.46 13.89
C ASP A 172 -30.46 -18.03 14.18
N PHE A 173 -30.09 -16.83 13.75
CA PHE A 173 -28.79 -16.27 14.12
C PHE A 173 -28.71 -16.03 15.64
N GLN A 174 -29.78 -15.57 16.28
CA GLN A 174 -29.80 -15.34 17.75
C GLN A 174 -29.60 -16.63 18.58
N ASN A 175 -29.89 -17.80 18.03
CA ASN A 175 -29.68 -19.09 18.70
C ASN A 175 -28.23 -19.60 18.58
N LEU A 176 -27.32 -18.85 17.95
CA LEU A 176 -25.90 -19.19 17.93
C LEU A 176 -25.22 -18.84 19.26
N LYS A 177 -24.29 -19.67 19.71
CA LYS A 177 -23.29 -19.34 20.74
C LYS A 177 -21.89 -19.46 20.15
N ILE A 178 -20.99 -18.59 20.58
CA ILE A 178 -19.56 -18.54 20.24
C ILE A 178 -18.80 -18.56 21.55
N ASN A 179 -18.06 -19.63 21.83
CA ASN A 179 -17.35 -19.85 23.10
C ASN A 179 -18.24 -19.53 24.32
N ASP A 180 -19.40 -20.21 24.38
CA ASP A 180 -20.47 -20.09 25.38
C ASP A 180 -21.20 -18.73 25.47
N MET A 181 -20.72 -17.68 24.80
CA MET A 181 -21.39 -16.38 24.66
C MET A 181 -22.44 -16.43 23.54
N ALA A 182 -23.65 -15.96 23.79
CA ALA A 182 -24.69 -15.87 22.77
C ALA A 182 -24.33 -14.83 21.69
N TYR A 183 -24.35 -15.26 20.43
CA TYR A 183 -24.27 -14.39 19.27
C TYR A 183 -25.63 -13.71 19.11
N TRP A 184 -25.76 -12.56 19.79
CA TRP A 184 -26.96 -11.72 19.92
C TRP A 184 -28.00 -12.12 20.95
N GLU A 185 -27.57 -12.32 22.20
CA GLU A 185 -28.47 -12.21 23.36
C GLU A 185 -28.01 -11.12 24.33
N GLN A 186 -28.89 -10.14 24.53
CA GLN A 186 -29.18 -9.49 25.81
C GLN A 186 -30.56 -8.82 25.62
N ASP A 187 -31.61 -9.60 25.86
CA ASP A 187 -32.89 -9.05 26.31
C ASP A 187 -33.02 -9.42 27.80
N GLU A 188 -33.04 -8.41 28.66
CA GLU A 188 -33.33 -8.56 30.07
C GLU A 188 -34.83 -8.83 30.25
N ASP A 189 -35.21 -10.03 30.66
CA ASP A 189 -36.49 -10.26 31.34
C ASP A 189 -36.36 -11.44 32.33
N GLY A 190 -35.86 -11.10 33.53
CA GLY A 190 -36.21 -11.79 34.78
C GLY A 190 -35.48 -13.07 35.19
N ASP A 191 -34.25 -12.95 35.71
CA ASP A 191 -33.92 -13.57 37.02
C ASP A 191 -32.76 -12.84 37.73
N LYS A 192 -32.64 -13.02 39.05
CA LYS A 192 -31.63 -12.40 39.91
C LYS A 192 -30.29 -13.17 39.84
N GLY A 193 -29.38 -12.71 38.98
CA GLY A 193 -28.00 -13.18 38.94
C GLY A 193 -27.00 -12.03 38.90
N THR A 194 -26.09 -11.94 39.87
CA THR A 194 -25.01 -10.94 39.88
C THR A 194 -23.93 -11.29 38.85
N GLY A 195 -24.06 -10.76 37.64
CA GLY A 195 -23.05 -10.82 36.59
C GLY A 195 -23.13 -9.55 35.73
N ASP A 196 -22.04 -8.82 35.60
CA ASP A 196 -22.02 -7.50 34.96
C ASP A 196 -22.20 -7.63 33.43
N SER A 197 -23.44 -7.52 32.98
CA SER A 197 -23.85 -7.56 31.57
C SER A 197 -23.28 -6.38 30.78
N SER A 198 -23.00 -5.25 31.46
CA SER A 198 -22.45 -4.04 30.85
C SER A 198 -21.02 -4.23 30.38
N THR A 199 -20.21 -5.09 31.02
CA THR A 199 -18.80 -5.26 30.68
C THR A 199 -18.60 -5.93 29.31
N SER A 200 -19.56 -6.69 28.80
CA SER A 200 -19.37 -7.46 27.56
C SER A 200 -19.72 -6.65 26.31
N GLU A 201 -20.86 -5.93 26.31
CA GLU A 201 -21.16 -4.94 25.25
C GLU A 201 -20.11 -3.81 25.31
N ARG A 202 -19.66 -3.37 26.52
CA ARG A 202 -18.53 -2.43 26.65
C ARG A 202 -17.21 -2.99 26.13
N LYS A 203 -16.77 -4.21 26.46
CA LYS A 203 -15.50 -4.77 25.95
C LYS A 203 -15.48 -4.89 24.43
N LEU A 204 -16.59 -5.33 23.82
CA LEU A 204 -16.71 -5.38 22.35
C LEU A 204 -16.74 -3.97 21.73
N ILE A 205 -17.39 -3.01 22.39
CA ILE A 205 -17.34 -1.60 21.98
C ILE A 205 -15.92 -1.02 22.16
N GLU A 206 -15.24 -1.19 23.29
CA GLU A 206 -13.86 -0.77 23.55
C GLU A 206 -12.86 -1.37 22.56
N LEU A 207 -13.05 -2.63 22.14
CA LEU A 207 -12.27 -3.26 21.06
C LEU A 207 -12.53 -2.65 19.67
N LEU A 208 -13.65 -1.94 19.47
CA LEU A 208 -14.09 -1.35 18.21
C LEU A 208 -13.98 0.20 18.16
N THR A 209 -14.14 0.89 19.29
CA THR A 209 -14.00 2.33 19.46
C THR A 209 -12.58 2.66 19.89
N VAL A 210 -11.78 3.08 18.91
CA VAL A 210 -10.54 3.80 19.17
C VAL A 210 -10.86 5.09 19.95
N PRO A 211 -10.19 5.37 21.07
CA PRO A 211 -10.32 6.65 21.76
C PRO A 211 -9.82 7.76 20.84
N TRP A 212 -10.70 8.70 20.50
CA TRP A 212 -10.43 9.71 19.48
C TRP A 212 -10.93 11.08 19.92
N ASN A 213 -10.11 12.11 19.70
CA ASN A 213 -10.44 13.50 19.97
C ASN A 213 -9.59 14.44 19.09
N ASP A 214 -9.93 15.72 19.13
CA ASP A 214 -9.32 16.74 18.27
C ASP A 214 -7.82 16.95 18.55
N ILE A 215 -7.35 16.67 19.77
CA ILE A 215 -5.91 16.77 20.11
C ILE A 215 -5.12 15.69 19.38
N LEU A 216 -5.61 14.44 19.41
CA LEU A 216 -5.03 13.34 18.64
C LEU A 216 -5.15 13.60 17.13
N GLU A 217 -6.32 14.02 16.65
CA GLU A 217 -6.58 14.29 15.23
C GLU A 217 -5.61 15.33 14.66
N ASN A 218 -5.53 16.50 15.31
CA ASN A 218 -4.61 17.56 14.92
C ASN A 218 -3.16 17.09 14.96
N ARG A 219 -2.77 16.27 15.95
CA ARG A 219 -1.41 15.75 16.05
C ARG A 219 -1.08 14.78 14.92
N LEU A 220 -1.99 13.89 14.55
CA LEU A 220 -1.78 12.94 13.45
C LEU A 220 -1.71 13.65 12.10
N CYS A 221 -2.52 14.68 11.86
CA CYS A 221 -2.41 15.54 10.68
C CYS A 221 -1.05 16.26 10.62
N GLN A 222 -0.55 16.81 11.73
CA GLN A 222 0.79 17.41 11.81
C GLN A 222 1.92 16.43 11.52
N LEU A 223 1.79 15.17 11.96
CA LEU A 223 2.79 14.14 11.70
C LEU A 223 2.74 13.69 10.24
N TYR A 224 1.54 13.45 9.70
CA TYR A 224 1.33 13.10 8.30
C TYR A 224 1.86 14.17 7.32
N ALA A 225 1.74 15.45 7.69
CA ALA A 225 2.25 16.55 6.87
C ALA A 225 3.77 16.46 6.62
N LYS A 226 4.55 15.84 7.52
CA LYS A 226 6.01 15.73 7.39
C LYS A 226 6.44 14.86 6.21
N ASP A 227 7.54 15.23 5.58
CA ASP A 227 8.07 14.58 4.39
C ASP A 227 8.78 13.25 4.72
N ASN A 228 9.30 13.15 5.94
CA ASN A 228 9.99 11.96 6.42
C ASN A 228 9.06 10.89 7.01
N VAL A 229 7.73 11.11 7.05
CA VAL A 229 6.75 10.11 7.53
C VAL A 229 6.29 9.25 6.36
N VAL A 230 6.53 7.95 6.46
CA VAL A 230 6.24 6.97 5.41
C VAL A 230 4.89 6.28 5.63
N ASP A 231 4.41 6.24 6.87
CA ASP A 231 3.22 5.48 7.25
C ASP A 231 2.70 5.94 8.62
N ILE A 232 1.39 5.88 8.82
CA ILE A 232 0.72 6.03 10.11
C ILE A 232 -0.33 4.91 10.20
N PHE A 233 -0.39 4.19 11.32
CA PHE A 233 -1.36 3.12 11.50
C PHE A 233 -1.65 2.81 12.98
N TRP A 234 -2.83 2.24 13.24
CA TRP A 234 -3.11 1.60 14.52
C TRP A 234 -2.46 0.22 14.57
N GLY A 235 -1.69 -0.07 15.63
CA GLY A 235 -0.99 -1.33 15.80
C GLY A 235 -1.03 -1.84 17.24
N ARG A 236 -0.80 -3.14 17.43
CA ARG A 236 -0.52 -3.77 18.73
C ARG A 236 0.75 -4.62 18.65
N ASN A 237 1.57 -4.64 19.70
CA ASN A 237 2.84 -5.37 19.71
C ASN A 237 2.63 -6.83 20.17
N ILE A 238 2.60 -7.75 19.21
CA ILE A 238 2.34 -9.17 19.46
C ILE A 238 3.54 -9.92 20.06
N LEU A 239 4.76 -9.37 20.02
CA LEU A 239 5.94 -10.00 20.61
C LEU A 239 5.97 -9.88 22.13
N ASN A 240 5.41 -8.79 22.66
CA ASN A 240 5.37 -8.49 24.09
C ASN A 240 4.02 -8.87 24.74
N GLY A 241 3.11 -9.51 23.98
CA GLY A 241 1.75 -9.82 24.44
C GLY A 241 0.87 -8.59 24.65
N ASP A 242 1.19 -7.45 24.01
CA ASP A 242 0.47 -6.19 24.19
C ASP A 242 -0.94 -6.28 23.55
N THR A 243 -1.96 -6.19 24.39
CA THR A 243 -3.37 -6.20 23.98
C THR A 243 -3.88 -4.81 23.61
N THR A 244 -3.11 -3.74 23.87
CA THR A 244 -3.53 -2.36 23.64
C THR A 244 -3.23 -1.90 22.21
N TRP A 245 -4.16 -1.15 21.63
CA TRP A 245 -3.93 -0.45 20.37
C TRP A 245 -3.19 0.86 20.63
N SER A 246 -2.06 1.07 19.96
CA SER A 246 -1.31 2.33 19.93
C SER A 246 -1.27 2.86 18.49
N VAL A 247 -1.08 4.17 18.32
CA VAL A 247 -0.71 4.71 17.00
C VAL A 247 0.78 4.50 16.78
N TYR A 248 1.14 3.98 15.62
CA TYR A 248 2.52 3.89 15.14
C TYR A 248 2.72 4.86 13.99
N VAL A 249 3.85 5.55 14.00
CA VAL A 249 4.26 6.52 12.98
C VAL A 249 5.64 6.11 12.48
N VAL A 250 5.72 5.69 11.22
CA VAL A 250 6.95 5.20 10.60
C VAL A 250 7.66 6.36 9.94
N THR A 251 8.93 6.57 10.31
CA THR A 251 9.79 7.60 9.72
C THR A 251 10.96 7.02 8.94
N ARG A 252 11.43 7.76 7.92
CA ARG A 252 12.61 7.46 7.11
C ARG A 252 13.71 8.50 7.35
N GLY A 253 14.95 8.13 7.02
CA GLY A 253 16.06 9.09 6.88
C GLY A 253 16.78 9.48 8.17
N ASN A 254 16.51 8.82 9.32
CA ASN A 254 17.29 9.07 10.53
C ASN A 254 17.45 7.81 11.39
N LEU A 255 18.58 7.12 11.23
CA LEU A 255 18.96 5.92 12.00
C LEU A 255 19.08 6.17 13.51
N TYR A 256 19.23 7.42 13.93
CA TYR A 256 19.44 7.84 15.32
C TYR A 256 18.20 8.48 15.97
N LEU A 257 17.04 8.46 15.31
CA LEU A 257 15.78 8.72 16.01
C LEU A 257 15.52 7.54 16.96
N HIS A 258 15.96 7.70 18.21
CA HIS A 258 15.51 6.87 19.34
C HIS A 258 13.98 6.79 19.32
N GLU A 259 13.44 5.61 19.61
CA GLU A 259 11.99 5.40 19.62
C GLU A 259 11.32 6.41 20.54
N LYS A 260 10.58 7.35 19.95
CA LYS A 260 9.91 8.39 20.71
C LYS A 260 8.49 7.92 20.98
N ILE A 261 8.20 7.73 22.26
CA ILE A 261 6.83 7.61 22.74
C ILE A 261 6.38 9.05 23.09
N GLU A 262 5.26 9.47 22.53
CA GLU A 262 4.57 10.70 22.92
C GLU A 262 3.08 10.39 23.13
N GLU A 263 2.42 11.18 23.96
CA GLU A 263 1.00 11.05 24.23
C GLU A 263 0.25 12.26 23.64
N ALA A 264 -0.85 12.00 22.94
CA ALA A 264 -1.73 13.03 22.41
C ALA A 264 -3.19 12.63 22.63
N GLY A 265 -3.95 13.47 23.35
CA GLY A 265 -5.36 13.19 23.60
C GLY A 265 -5.62 11.89 24.36
N GLY A 266 -4.77 11.51 25.31
CA GLY A 266 -4.92 10.25 26.03
C GLY A 266 -4.58 8.99 25.21
N GLN A 267 -3.92 9.14 24.05
CA GLN A 267 -3.49 8.03 23.21
C GLN A 267 -1.97 8.05 22.98
N VAL A 268 -1.38 6.85 23.00
CA VAL A 268 0.06 6.64 22.83
C VAL A 268 0.41 6.62 21.35
N ILE A 269 1.27 7.55 20.93
CA ILE A 269 1.88 7.61 19.61
C ILE A 269 3.34 7.13 19.74
N ARG A 270 3.69 6.13 18.94
CA ARG A 270 5.02 5.50 18.91
C ARG A 270 5.68 5.83 17.57
N LEU A 271 6.67 6.72 17.60
CA LEU A 271 7.48 7.05 16.43
C LEU A 271 8.60 6.02 16.30
N ILE A 272 8.62 5.31 15.18
CA ILE A 272 9.57 4.24 14.88
C ILE A 272 10.26 4.49 13.54
N SER A 273 11.55 4.13 13.44
CA SER A 273 12.26 4.18 12.16
C SER A 273 11.88 2.98 11.28
N GLU A 274 11.66 3.20 9.99
CA GLU A 274 11.49 2.14 8.98
C GLU A 274 12.69 1.17 8.99
N GLU A 275 13.88 1.66 9.33
CA GLU A 275 15.13 0.90 9.32
C GLU A 275 15.43 0.19 10.66
N LYS A 276 14.59 0.34 11.70
CA LYS A 276 14.85 -0.19 13.05
C LYS A 276 15.14 -1.70 13.06
N GLY A 277 14.41 -2.47 12.24
CA GLY A 277 14.57 -3.92 12.12
C GLY A 277 15.96 -4.34 11.63
N PHE A 278 16.63 -3.48 10.85
CA PHE A 278 17.90 -3.80 10.21
C PHE A 278 19.07 -3.87 11.20
N LEU A 279 19.06 -3.03 12.24
CA LEU A 279 20.11 -2.97 13.27
C LEU A 279 20.30 -4.31 14.01
N ASN A 280 19.25 -5.14 14.10
CA ASN A 280 19.26 -6.45 14.75
C ASN A 280 19.36 -7.63 13.76
N ALA A 281 19.40 -7.36 12.46
CA ALA A 281 19.32 -8.35 11.39
C ALA A 281 20.70 -8.79 10.84
N VAL A 282 21.79 -8.16 11.27
CA VAL A 282 23.16 -8.56 10.92
C VAL A 282 23.37 -10.01 11.37
N ILE A 283 23.38 -10.92 10.39
CA ILE A 283 23.80 -12.31 10.57
C ILE A 283 25.32 -12.27 10.39
N PRO A 284 26.12 -12.60 11.41
CA PRO A 284 27.57 -12.73 11.23
C PRO A 284 27.83 -13.77 10.13
N PRO A 285 28.76 -13.52 9.19
CA PRO A 285 29.16 -14.55 8.24
C PRO A 285 29.59 -15.80 9.01
N GLN A 286 29.00 -16.96 8.69
CA GLN A 286 29.29 -18.19 9.44
C GLN A 286 30.69 -18.75 9.10
N SER A 287 31.28 -18.29 8.00
CA SER A 287 32.70 -18.38 7.62
C SER A 287 33.02 -17.30 6.59
N PRO A 288 34.31 -16.99 6.30
CA PRO A 288 34.69 -16.06 5.23
C PRO A 288 34.20 -16.49 3.83
N ASP A 289 33.98 -17.79 3.62
CA ASP A 289 33.54 -18.39 2.36
C ASP A 289 32.03 -18.67 2.30
N ASP A 290 31.26 -18.37 3.37
CA ASP A 290 29.81 -18.52 3.38
C ASP A 290 29.12 -17.46 2.53
N ASN A 291 28.94 -17.75 1.24
CA ASN A 291 27.96 -17.08 0.40
C ASN A 291 26.61 -17.04 1.13
N LEU A 292 26.12 -15.82 1.40
CA LEU A 292 24.77 -15.59 1.94
C LEU A 292 23.77 -16.46 1.18
N PRO A 293 23.02 -17.38 1.83
CA PRO A 293 22.23 -18.38 1.11
C PRO A 293 21.00 -17.82 0.37
N THR A 294 20.78 -16.50 0.38
CA THR A 294 19.99 -15.81 -0.66
C THR A 294 20.62 -15.91 -2.06
N ARG A 295 21.89 -16.30 -2.17
CA ARG A 295 22.60 -16.61 -3.42
C ARG A 295 22.45 -18.07 -3.88
N LYS A 296 21.89 -18.97 -3.06
CA LYS A 296 21.64 -20.35 -3.49
C LYS A 296 20.39 -20.38 -4.36
N LYS A 297 20.49 -20.96 -5.56
CA LYS A 297 19.36 -21.19 -6.45
C LYS A 297 18.22 -21.87 -5.68
N VAL A 298 17.03 -21.31 -5.79
CA VAL A 298 15.82 -21.85 -5.16
C VAL A 298 15.29 -22.98 -6.06
N PRO A 299 14.77 -24.09 -5.51
CA PRO A 299 14.20 -25.18 -6.30
C PRO A 299 13.13 -24.72 -7.31
N GLN A 300 13.20 -25.22 -8.55
CA GLN A 300 12.32 -24.79 -9.65
C GLN A 300 10.84 -25.11 -9.40
N ASP A 301 10.54 -26.15 -8.63
CA ASP A 301 9.18 -26.47 -8.15
C ASP A 301 8.62 -25.34 -7.28
N LEU A 302 9.39 -24.82 -6.33
CA LEU A 302 8.97 -23.67 -5.52
C LEU A 302 8.81 -22.42 -6.37
N GLN A 303 9.66 -22.18 -7.37
CA GLN A 303 9.47 -21.04 -8.29
C GLN A 303 8.14 -21.14 -9.08
N LYS A 304 7.83 -22.33 -9.62
CA LYS A 304 6.56 -22.59 -10.32
C LYS A 304 5.34 -22.49 -9.39
N VAL A 305 5.47 -22.94 -8.14
CA VAL A 305 4.42 -22.82 -7.13
C VAL A 305 4.21 -21.37 -6.70
N PHE A 306 5.27 -20.58 -6.54
CA PHE A 306 5.18 -19.15 -6.25
C PHE A 306 4.56 -18.35 -7.41
N ASP A 307 4.96 -18.63 -8.65
CA ASP A 307 4.37 -18.05 -9.86
C ASP A 307 2.86 -18.31 -9.95
N LYS A 308 2.43 -19.53 -9.57
CA LYS A 308 1.01 -19.87 -9.41
C LYS A 308 0.37 -19.14 -8.23
N ALA A 309 1.03 -19.07 -7.08
CA ALA A 309 0.51 -18.44 -5.87
C ALA A 309 0.17 -16.97 -6.09
N LEU A 310 1.03 -16.21 -6.81
CA LEU A 310 0.79 -14.80 -7.16
C LEU A 310 -0.58 -14.55 -7.81
N ASN A 311 -1.07 -15.50 -8.62
CA ASN A 311 -2.32 -15.36 -9.37
C ASN A 311 -3.58 -15.74 -8.54
N TYR A 312 -3.43 -16.47 -7.43
CA TYR A 312 -4.58 -17.05 -6.69
C TYR A 312 -4.56 -16.80 -5.18
N GLU A 313 -3.48 -17.16 -4.48
CA GLU A 313 -3.39 -17.10 -3.01
C GLU A 313 -2.75 -15.78 -2.54
N LEU A 314 -1.81 -15.26 -3.32
CA LEU A 314 -1.07 -14.02 -3.10
C LEU A 314 -1.57 -12.88 -4.01
N GLY A 315 -2.81 -12.97 -4.49
CA GLY A 315 -3.45 -11.96 -5.35
C GLY A 315 -3.85 -10.68 -4.61
N PRO A 316 -4.59 -9.75 -5.27
CA PRO A 316 -4.95 -8.45 -4.72
C PRO A 316 -5.56 -8.51 -3.32
N SER A 317 -6.55 -9.37 -3.09
CA SER A 317 -7.24 -9.47 -1.78
C SER A 317 -6.31 -9.87 -0.63
N PHE A 318 -5.26 -10.67 -0.89
CA PHE A 318 -4.26 -11.01 0.12
C PHE A 318 -3.36 -9.80 0.43
N ARG A 319 -2.94 -9.06 -0.60
CA ARG A 319 -2.10 -7.86 -0.47
C ARG A 319 -2.84 -6.75 0.28
N GLU A 320 -4.13 -6.55 -0.02
CA GLU A 320 -5.01 -5.60 0.65
C GLU A 320 -5.25 -5.96 2.12
N ALA A 321 -5.50 -7.24 2.43
CA ALA A 321 -5.63 -7.72 3.80
C ALA A 321 -4.36 -7.56 4.64
N HIS A 322 -3.19 -7.36 4.01
CA HIS A 322 -1.90 -7.29 4.70
C HIS A 322 -1.09 -6.05 4.28
N TYR A 323 -1.61 -4.85 4.51
CA TYR A 323 -0.94 -3.59 4.13
C TYR A 323 0.40 -3.27 4.84
N ASN A 324 0.90 -4.17 5.70
CA ASN A 324 2.27 -4.18 6.21
C ASN A 324 3.27 -4.82 5.22
N LEU A 325 2.77 -5.63 4.28
CA LEU A 325 3.51 -6.33 3.25
C LEU A 325 4.02 -5.34 2.19
N VAL A 326 5.30 -5.49 1.82
CA VAL A 326 5.98 -4.68 0.80
C VAL A 326 6.62 -5.50 -0.31
N GLY A 327 6.63 -6.82 -0.19
CA GLY A 327 7.12 -7.70 -1.23
C GLY A 327 6.90 -9.16 -0.91
N MET A 328 7.07 -10.01 -1.92
CA MET A 328 6.96 -11.46 -1.84
C MET A 328 8.00 -12.07 -2.78
N SER A 329 8.75 -13.07 -2.33
CA SER A 329 9.66 -13.84 -3.19
C SER A 329 9.75 -15.30 -2.72
N THR A 330 10.64 -16.07 -3.32
CA THR A 330 11.05 -17.38 -2.81
C THR A 330 12.44 -17.29 -2.17
N GLY A 331 12.78 -18.27 -1.32
CA GLY A 331 14.07 -18.30 -0.64
C GLY A 331 14.18 -19.49 0.30
N TYR A 332 14.96 -19.33 1.38
CA TYR A 332 15.18 -20.35 2.41
C TYR A 332 14.79 -19.80 3.78
N LYS A 333 14.02 -20.58 4.54
CA LYS A 333 13.48 -20.19 5.85
C LYS A 333 14.58 -19.85 6.86
N ARG A 334 14.38 -18.79 7.64
CA ARG A 334 15.27 -18.39 8.74
C ARG A 334 14.68 -18.80 10.09
N THR A 335 15.49 -19.46 10.92
CA THR A 335 15.12 -19.81 12.30
C THR A 335 16.24 -19.37 13.25
N ARG A 336 15.89 -18.69 14.36
CA ARG A 336 16.87 -18.20 15.37
C ARG A 336 18.06 -17.43 14.74
N ARG A 337 17.78 -16.56 13.77
CA ARG A 337 18.77 -15.79 12.95
C ARG A 337 19.74 -16.64 12.11
N LYS A 338 19.53 -17.95 11.98
CA LYS A 338 20.25 -18.82 11.04
C LYS A 338 19.37 -19.20 9.86
N PHE A 339 19.95 -19.25 8.67
CA PHE A 339 19.28 -19.83 7.52
C PHE A 339 19.21 -21.36 7.67
N THR A 340 18.10 -21.94 7.21
CA THR A 340 17.91 -23.39 7.11
C THR A 340 18.13 -23.86 5.67
N LYS A 341 17.99 -25.17 5.43
CA LYS A 341 17.90 -25.74 4.07
C LYS A 341 16.44 -25.88 3.59
N GLU A 342 15.46 -25.40 4.36
CA GLU A 342 14.02 -25.53 4.07
C GLU A 342 13.60 -24.42 3.07
N PRO A 343 13.18 -24.76 1.83
CA PRO A 343 12.70 -23.77 0.87
C PRO A 343 11.39 -23.13 1.35
N ALA A 344 11.25 -21.82 1.18
CA ALA A 344 10.14 -21.04 1.75
C ALA A 344 9.65 -19.92 0.83
N ILE A 345 8.40 -19.53 1.02
CA ILE A 345 7.85 -18.28 0.49
C ILE A 345 8.21 -17.17 1.49
N ILE A 346 8.86 -16.12 0.99
CA ILE A 346 9.38 -15.02 1.79
C ILE A 346 8.43 -13.84 1.66
N LEU A 347 7.82 -13.43 2.76
CA LEU A 347 6.97 -12.24 2.86
C LEU A 347 7.79 -11.07 3.43
N TYR A 348 8.04 -10.06 2.62
CA TYR A 348 8.73 -8.84 3.05
C TYR A 348 7.73 -7.87 3.65
N VAL A 349 8.01 -7.37 4.86
CA VAL A 349 7.13 -6.46 5.62
C VAL A 349 7.88 -5.23 6.09
N ARG A 350 7.18 -4.11 6.31
CA ARG A 350 7.82 -2.90 6.87
C ARG A 350 8.27 -3.09 8.31
N GLN A 351 7.48 -3.76 9.13
CA GLN A 351 7.78 -4.05 10.53
C GLN A 351 7.33 -5.44 10.94
N LYS A 352 8.15 -6.15 11.71
CA LYS A 352 7.78 -7.37 12.44
C LYS A 352 7.20 -7.07 13.79
N GLY A 353 6.41 -8.01 14.31
CA GLY A 353 5.95 -7.99 15.69
C GLY A 353 4.88 -6.95 16.02
N ILE A 354 4.44 -6.14 15.06
CA ILE A 354 3.33 -5.20 15.22
C ILE A 354 2.21 -5.67 14.29
N LEU A 355 1.12 -6.17 14.87
CA LEU A 355 -0.09 -6.46 14.10
C LEU A 355 -0.83 -5.15 13.85
N ARG A 356 -1.10 -4.86 12.58
CA ARG A 356 -1.78 -3.62 12.15
C ARG A 356 -3.30 -3.80 12.17
N ARG A 357 -4.05 -2.73 12.46
CA ARG A 357 -5.51 -2.76 12.56
C ARG A 357 -6.13 -3.11 11.20
N GLY A 358 -6.96 -4.14 11.17
CA GLY A 358 -7.55 -4.67 9.94
C GLY A 358 -6.69 -5.69 9.19
N CYS A 359 -5.46 -5.98 9.64
CA CYS A 359 -4.68 -7.09 9.11
C CYS A 359 -4.89 -8.37 9.92
N ALA A 360 -4.88 -9.51 9.23
CA ALA A 360 -4.73 -10.83 9.85
C ALA A 360 -3.25 -11.13 10.14
N LEU A 361 -3.00 -12.23 10.87
CA LEU A 361 -1.67 -12.86 10.89
C LEU A 361 -1.43 -13.57 9.56
N PHE A 362 -0.18 -13.56 9.09
CA PHE A 362 0.20 -14.36 7.93
C PHE A 362 0.05 -15.86 8.23
N PRO A 363 -0.36 -16.68 7.26
CA PRO A 363 -0.44 -18.12 7.44
C PRO A 363 0.96 -18.73 7.56
N ASP A 364 1.09 -19.83 8.30
CA ASP A 364 2.37 -20.55 8.47
C ASP A 364 2.85 -21.22 7.16
N LYS A 365 1.94 -21.44 6.21
CA LYS A 365 2.20 -22.03 4.90
C LYS A 365 1.39 -21.34 3.80
N ILE A 366 1.97 -21.25 2.61
CA ILE A 366 1.33 -20.79 1.37
C ILE A 366 1.62 -21.85 0.30
N CYS A 367 0.59 -22.31 -0.43
CA CYS A 367 0.67 -23.44 -1.37
C CYS A 367 1.42 -24.68 -0.81
N GLY A 368 1.35 -24.92 0.50
CA GLY A 368 2.02 -26.04 1.19
C GLY A 368 3.48 -25.80 1.61
N TYR A 369 4.15 -24.77 1.09
CA TYR A 369 5.50 -24.37 1.51
C TYR A 369 5.44 -23.49 2.77
N PRO A 370 6.44 -23.57 3.66
CA PRO A 370 6.50 -22.70 4.84
C PRO A 370 6.66 -21.23 4.44
N VAL A 371 6.09 -20.36 5.27
CA VAL A 371 6.30 -18.91 5.20
C VAL A 371 7.49 -18.51 6.07
N ASP A 372 8.31 -17.60 5.56
CA ASP A 372 9.24 -16.80 6.36
C ASP A 372 8.91 -15.32 6.19
N VAL A 373 8.97 -14.55 7.27
CA VAL A 373 8.69 -13.10 7.24
C VAL A 373 10.02 -12.38 7.38
N VAL A 374 10.29 -11.37 6.56
CA VAL A 374 11.55 -10.60 6.55
C VAL A 374 11.23 -9.10 6.57
N GLU A 375 11.99 -8.30 7.33
CA GLU A 375 11.80 -6.84 7.30
C GLU A 375 12.53 -6.23 6.09
N ALA A 376 11.81 -5.36 5.37
CA ALA A 376 12.33 -4.61 4.24
C ALA A 376 11.63 -3.25 4.11
N CYS A 377 12.32 -2.28 3.51
CA CYS A 377 11.70 -1.06 3.03
C CYS A 377 10.81 -1.36 1.80
N ALA A 378 9.73 -0.59 1.63
CA ALA A 378 9.05 -0.50 0.34
C ALA A 378 10.02 0.01 -0.73
N ALA A 379 9.83 -0.40 -1.99
CA ALA A 379 10.81 -0.14 -3.03
C ALA A 379 10.80 1.34 -3.48
N THR A 380 11.99 1.96 -3.56
CA THR A 380 12.17 3.40 -3.85
C THR A 380 13.10 3.66 -5.05
N PRO A 381 12.90 4.73 -5.85
CA PRO A 381 13.85 5.18 -6.87
C PRO A 381 15.29 5.38 -6.35
N CYS A 382 16.34 5.09 -7.15
CA CYS A 382 17.75 4.87 -6.70
C CYS A 382 18.85 5.31 -7.72
N GLY A 383 20.10 5.74 -7.34
CA GLY A 383 21.32 6.37 -8.02
C GLY A 383 22.13 7.60 -7.40
N PHE A 384 23.48 7.78 -7.51
CA PHE A 384 24.18 9.11 -7.31
C PHE A 384 25.38 9.34 -8.27
N GLY A 385 25.68 10.60 -8.65
CA GLY A 385 26.32 11.11 -9.91
C GLY A 385 27.69 10.64 -10.45
N ALA A 386 27.81 10.61 -11.80
CA ALA A 386 29.00 10.31 -12.59
C ALA A 386 29.05 11.23 -13.83
N THR A 387 30.11 12.03 -13.93
CA THR A 387 30.13 13.25 -14.75
C THR A 387 29.91 13.02 -16.25
N ALA A 388 30.37 11.89 -16.81
CA ALA A 388 30.20 11.55 -18.22
C ALA A 388 28.75 11.21 -18.61
N CYS A 389 27.98 10.65 -17.67
CA CYS A 389 26.58 10.31 -17.87
C CYS A 389 25.68 11.56 -17.75
N GLN A 390 26.12 12.55 -16.96
CA GLN A 390 25.43 13.82 -16.69
C GLN A 390 25.76 14.94 -17.70
N SER A 391 26.68 14.72 -18.64
CA SER A 391 27.10 15.73 -19.61
C SER A 391 26.15 15.88 -20.80
N PHE A 392 26.25 17.00 -21.50
CA PHE A 392 25.67 17.17 -22.83
C PHE A 392 26.45 16.31 -23.85
N GLN A 393 25.73 15.60 -24.72
CA GLN A 393 26.33 14.64 -25.66
C GLN A 393 25.75 14.79 -27.07
N GLU A 394 26.53 15.24 -28.04
CA GLU A 394 26.10 15.32 -29.45
C GLU A 394 25.64 13.95 -29.97
N GLU A 395 26.43 12.92 -29.64
CA GLU A 395 26.09 11.49 -29.74
C GLU A 395 25.48 10.98 -28.43
N VAL A 396 24.15 10.88 -28.35
CA VAL A 396 23.46 10.40 -27.15
C VAL A 396 23.56 8.88 -27.04
N LYS A 397 24.07 8.43 -25.90
CA LYS A 397 24.42 7.03 -25.60
C LYS A 397 23.50 6.43 -24.52
N LEU A 398 23.55 5.11 -24.37
CA LEU A 398 22.88 4.40 -23.29
C LEU A 398 23.50 4.78 -21.94
N GLY A 399 22.70 4.85 -20.88
CA GLY A 399 23.18 5.29 -19.58
C GLY A 399 23.29 6.80 -19.42
N SER A 400 22.88 7.59 -20.41
CA SER A 400 22.92 9.06 -20.33
C SER A 400 21.76 9.65 -19.55
N SER A 401 22.01 10.78 -18.89
CA SER A 401 21.02 11.56 -18.17
C SER A 401 19.90 12.06 -19.07
N ILE A 402 18.65 11.89 -18.60
CA ILE A 402 17.47 12.58 -19.12
C ILE A 402 16.56 13.08 -18.00
N GLY A 403 15.68 14.02 -18.32
CA GLY A 403 14.61 14.46 -17.42
C GLY A 403 13.61 15.41 -18.07
N ILE A 404 12.59 15.83 -17.31
CA ILE A 404 11.58 16.81 -17.71
C ILE A 404 11.64 18.06 -16.82
N ILE A 405 11.10 19.19 -17.27
CA ILE A 405 11.21 20.47 -16.55
C ILE A 405 9.96 20.77 -15.71
N GLU A 406 8.76 20.47 -16.23
CA GLU A 406 7.48 20.91 -15.66
C GLU A 406 6.39 19.83 -15.83
N PRO A 407 5.38 19.76 -14.93
CA PRO A 407 5.28 20.54 -13.68
C PRO A 407 6.19 20.01 -12.56
N HIS A 408 6.69 18.77 -12.66
CA HIS A 408 7.59 18.16 -11.69
C HIS A 408 8.91 17.79 -12.37
N ARG A 409 10.03 18.31 -11.83
CA ARG A 409 11.36 18.04 -12.38
C ARG A 409 11.80 16.61 -12.05
N THR A 410 11.69 15.73 -13.02
CA THR A 410 12.23 14.37 -12.95
C THR A 410 13.64 14.31 -13.52
N SER A 411 14.39 13.29 -13.12
CA SER A 411 15.66 12.95 -13.76
C SER A 411 15.95 11.45 -13.62
N GLY A 412 16.61 10.88 -14.61
CA GLY A 412 16.89 9.44 -14.71
C GLY A 412 17.77 9.13 -15.92
N THR A 413 17.70 7.89 -16.39
CA THR A 413 18.68 7.30 -17.32
C THR A 413 18.01 6.84 -18.62
N ILE A 414 18.68 7.02 -19.77
CA ILE A 414 18.31 6.35 -21.03
C ILE A 414 18.65 4.85 -20.94
N SER A 415 17.63 4.01 -21.09
CA SER A 415 17.71 2.55 -21.00
C SER A 415 18.22 1.91 -22.28
N ALA A 416 17.50 2.18 -23.37
CA ALA A 416 17.71 1.62 -24.69
C ALA A 416 17.22 2.62 -25.75
N ILE A 417 17.69 2.44 -26.97
CA ILE A 417 17.11 3.06 -28.18
C ILE A 417 16.34 1.95 -28.91
N VAL A 418 15.09 2.25 -29.23
CA VAL A 418 14.09 1.24 -29.61
C VAL A 418 13.21 1.77 -30.74
N GLN A 419 12.58 0.85 -31.46
CA GLN A 419 11.65 1.16 -32.56
C GLN A 419 10.22 0.80 -32.17
N ASP A 420 9.27 1.65 -32.58
CA ASP A 420 7.84 1.37 -32.52
C ASP A 420 7.45 0.36 -33.61
N LYS A 421 6.88 -0.79 -33.23
CA LYS A 421 6.58 -1.91 -34.14
C LYS A 421 5.69 -1.53 -35.33
N HIS A 422 4.81 -0.55 -35.18
CA HIS A 422 3.80 -0.21 -36.18
C HIS A 422 4.21 0.96 -37.07
N SER A 423 4.67 2.05 -36.46
CA SER A 423 5.05 3.31 -37.13
C SER A 423 6.52 3.36 -37.53
N LYS A 424 7.32 2.39 -37.05
CA LYS A 424 8.78 2.29 -37.28
C LYS A 424 9.57 3.53 -36.84
N GLN A 425 8.97 4.36 -35.99
CA GLN A 425 9.61 5.52 -35.38
C GLN A 425 10.64 5.08 -34.34
N ILE A 426 11.85 5.64 -34.44
CA ILE A 426 12.91 5.45 -33.45
C ILE A 426 12.68 6.38 -32.27
N GLY A 427 12.93 5.88 -31.06
CA GLY A 427 12.84 6.64 -29.83
C GLY A 427 13.75 6.12 -28.74
N ILE A 428 13.72 6.80 -27.60
CA ILE A 428 14.42 6.40 -26.38
C ILE A 428 13.45 5.76 -25.40
N LEU A 429 13.97 4.84 -24.59
CA LEU A 429 13.26 4.13 -23.54
C LEU A 429 13.84 4.51 -22.18
N SER A 430 12.98 4.72 -21.18
CA SER A 430 13.35 4.90 -19.76
C SER A 430 12.17 4.47 -18.88
N CYS A 431 12.19 4.74 -17.58
CA CYS A 431 11.02 4.52 -16.70
C CYS A 431 9.90 5.53 -16.97
N GLU A 432 8.65 5.14 -16.70
CA GLU A 432 7.50 6.06 -16.82
C GLU A 432 7.66 7.21 -15.83
N HIS A 433 7.99 6.92 -14.56
CA HIS A 433 8.20 7.99 -13.55
C HIS A 433 9.37 8.95 -13.86
N VAL A 434 10.25 8.61 -14.82
CA VAL A 434 11.31 9.51 -15.30
C VAL A 434 10.80 10.38 -16.45
N CYS A 435 10.06 9.83 -17.41
CA CYS A 435 9.58 10.59 -18.56
C CYS A 435 8.25 11.31 -18.33
N ARG A 436 7.46 10.89 -17.33
CA ARG A 436 6.14 11.42 -17.00
C ARG A 436 5.79 11.09 -15.54
N PHE A 437 5.93 12.09 -14.67
CA PHE A 437 5.75 11.88 -13.22
C PHE A 437 4.30 11.60 -12.79
N SER A 438 3.31 11.95 -13.60
CA SER A 438 1.88 11.80 -13.27
C SER A 438 0.97 11.62 -14.48
N GLU A 439 -0.14 10.89 -14.30
CA GLU A 439 -1.17 10.76 -15.34
C GLU A 439 -1.87 12.10 -15.65
N SER A 440 -1.99 12.98 -14.64
CA SER A 440 -2.57 14.33 -14.76
C SER A 440 -1.80 15.30 -15.67
N SER A 441 -0.59 14.93 -16.12
CA SER A 441 0.11 15.64 -17.19
C SER A 441 -0.56 15.37 -18.54
N HIS A 442 -1.70 16.01 -18.80
CA HIS A 442 -2.54 15.81 -19.99
C HIS A 442 -1.91 16.27 -21.33
N GLY A 443 -0.64 16.70 -21.33
CA GLY A 443 0.05 17.15 -22.53
C GLY A 443 0.74 16.00 -23.27
N THR A 444 0.33 15.71 -24.51
CA THR A 444 1.08 14.88 -25.47
C THR A 444 2.41 15.51 -25.93
N ASN A 445 2.86 16.57 -25.24
CA ASN A 445 3.94 17.46 -25.64
C ASN A 445 5.04 17.54 -24.55
N VAL A 446 5.12 16.59 -23.62
CA VAL A 446 6.21 16.55 -22.64
C VAL A 446 7.54 16.32 -23.39
N ILE A 447 8.45 17.30 -23.27
CA ILE A 447 9.78 17.25 -23.88
C ILE A 447 10.75 16.62 -22.88
N ILE A 448 11.52 15.64 -23.37
CA ILE A 448 12.61 15.00 -22.64
C ILE A 448 13.91 15.71 -23.00
N HIS A 449 14.68 16.10 -21.99
CA HIS A 449 15.93 16.84 -22.13
C HIS A 449 17.15 15.96 -21.83
N GLN A 450 18.20 16.05 -22.65
CA GLN A 450 19.51 15.42 -22.45
C GLN A 450 20.60 16.51 -22.46
N PRO A 451 21.35 16.70 -21.34
CA PRO A 451 21.15 16.04 -20.05
C PRO A 451 19.90 16.58 -19.35
N SER A 452 19.52 15.99 -18.22
CA SER A 452 18.45 16.55 -17.39
C SER A 452 18.78 17.97 -16.94
N HIS A 453 17.77 18.82 -16.77
CA HIS A 453 17.99 20.17 -16.24
C HIS A 453 18.46 20.16 -14.78
N VAL A 454 18.18 19.09 -14.04
CA VAL A 454 18.70 18.89 -12.68
C VAL A 454 20.23 18.82 -12.70
N ASP A 455 20.83 18.06 -13.62
CA ASP A 455 22.29 17.96 -13.72
C ASP A 455 22.94 19.27 -14.19
N LEU A 456 22.28 20.02 -15.08
CA LEU A 456 22.75 21.35 -15.50
C LEU A 456 22.72 22.36 -14.33
N ASP A 457 21.73 22.27 -13.45
CA ASP A 457 21.64 23.11 -12.25
C ASP A 457 22.66 22.68 -11.17
N GLU A 458 22.88 21.38 -10.96
CA GLU A 458 23.96 20.86 -10.10
C GLU A 458 25.35 21.30 -10.58
N GLN A 459 25.62 21.20 -11.89
CA GLN A 459 26.85 21.71 -12.50
C GLN A 459 27.01 23.22 -12.25
N LYS A 460 25.96 24.02 -12.51
CA LYS A 460 25.98 25.48 -12.30
C LYS A 460 26.28 25.83 -10.83
N LEU A 461 25.64 25.15 -9.88
CA LEU A 461 25.87 25.29 -8.44
C LEU A 461 27.32 24.96 -8.05
N SER A 462 27.94 23.95 -8.65
CA SER A 462 29.35 23.60 -8.38
C SER A 462 30.32 24.72 -8.78
N PHE A 463 30.11 25.37 -9.93
CA PHE A 463 30.90 26.53 -10.35
C PHE A 463 30.65 27.75 -9.47
N THR A 464 29.39 28.01 -9.08
CA THR A 464 29.05 29.07 -8.12
C THR A 464 29.68 28.84 -6.74
N TYR A 465 29.84 27.59 -6.31
CA TYR A 465 30.56 27.27 -5.09
C TYR A 465 32.07 27.55 -5.24
N MET A 466 32.71 27.10 -6.33
CA MET A 466 34.13 27.37 -6.58
C MET A 466 34.45 28.87 -6.68
N GLU A 467 33.62 29.65 -7.38
CA GLU A 467 33.71 31.11 -7.46
C GLU A 467 33.68 31.76 -6.06
N LYS A 468 32.79 31.31 -5.18
CA LYS A 468 32.69 31.81 -3.79
C LYS A 468 33.88 31.41 -2.91
N GLN A 469 34.51 30.26 -3.17
CA GLN A 469 35.69 29.82 -2.42
C GLN A 469 36.97 30.56 -2.84
N ASN A 470 37.11 30.92 -4.12
CA ASN A 470 38.27 31.66 -4.60
C ASN A 470 37.92 32.48 -5.85
N VAL A 471 38.11 33.81 -5.74
CA VAL A 471 37.84 34.80 -6.81
C VAL A 471 38.60 34.51 -8.12
N MET A 472 39.72 33.77 -8.06
CA MET A 472 40.46 33.34 -9.26
C MET A 472 39.63 32.47 -10.21
N TYR A 473 38.60 31.77 -9.71
CA TYR A 473 37.70 30.96 -10.53
C TYR A 473 36.57 31.75 -11.20
N LYS A 474 36.42 33.06 -10.92
CA LYS A 474 35.29 33.87 -11.44
C LYS A 474 35.17 33.83 -12.96
N ASN A 475 36.27 34.07 -13.68
CA ASN A 475 36.24 34.08 -15.15
C ASN A 475 35.87 32.71 -15.73
N ALA A 476 36.38 31.63 -15.13
CA ALA A 476 36.05 30.25 -15.53
C ALA A 476 34.58 29.91 -15.22
N ALA A 477 34.05 30.35 -14.09
CA ALA A 477 32.64 30.20 -13.75
C ALA A 477 31.74 30.96 -14.73
N GLU A 478 32.06 32.22 -15.06
CA GLU A 478 31.32 33.02 -16.06
C GLU A 478 31.31 32.40 -17.46
N GLU A 479 32.41 31.76 -17.88
CA GLU A 479 32.47 31.02 -19.14
C GLU A 479 31.63 29.73 -19.08
N MET A 480 31.76 28.95 -18.00
CA MET A 480 30.98 27.74 -17.81
C MET A 480 29.47 28.00 -17.68
N TYR A 481 29.05 29.12 -17.09
CA TYR A 481 27.64 29.53 -17.07
C TYR A 481 27.08 29.70 -18.49
N LYS A 482 27.83 30.33 -19.41
CA LYS A 482 27.43 30.50 -20.82
C LYS A 482 27.32 29.15 -21.53
N ILE A 483 28.27 28.24 -21.28
CA ILE A 483 28.27 26.88 -21.83
C ILE A 483 27.05 26.09 -21.33
N ILE A 484 26.78 26.11 -20.02
CA ILE A 484 25.63 25.44 -19.39
C ILE A 484 24.31 26.00 -19.90
N ASP A 485 24.19 27.32 -20.05
CA ASP A 485 22.95 27.95 -20.55
C ASP A 485 22.74 27.66 -22.05
N ASN A 486 23.82 27.54 -22.85
CA ASN A 486 23.75 27.05 -24.23
C ASN A 486 23.34 25.56 -24.30
N PHE A 487 23.90 24.70 -23.44
CA PHE A 487 23.46 23.30 -23.33
C PHE A 487 21.99 23.21 -22.92
N ARG A 488 21.52 24.06 -22.00
CA ARG A 488 20.11 24.13 -21.59
C ARG A 488 19.20 24.43 -22.78
N GLN A 489 19.55 25.43 -23.60
CA GLN A 489 18.78 25.78 -24.81
C GLN A 489 18.74 24.64 -25.85
N ASN A 490 19.81 23.86 -25.98
CA ASN A 490 19.92 22.78 -26.97
C ASN A 490 19.62 21.37 -26.40
N SER A 491 19.14 21.28 -25.15
CA SER A 491 18.96 20.02 -24.41
C SER A 491 17.77 19.18 -24.87
N ALA A 492 16.75 19.78 -25.50
CA ALA A 492 15.56 19.04 -25.95
C ALA A 492 15.95 17.91 -26.91
N LEU A 493 15.52 16.67 -26.61
CA LEU A 493 15.95 15.47 -27.33
C LEU A 493 14.79 14.69 -27.98
N ALA A 494 13.76 14.42 -27.19
CA ALA A 494 12.65 13.55 -27.54
C ALA A 494 11.32 14.10 -26.99
N SER A 495 10.20 13.61 -27.50
CA SER A 495 8.86 13.89 -26.96
C SER A 495 8.21 12.61 -26.43
N TYR A 496 7.62 12.67 -25.24
CA TYR A 496 6.84 11.56 -24.69
C TYR A 496 5.75 11.10 -25.68
N LYS A 497 5.61 9.78 -25.86
CA LYS A 497 4.58 9.20 -26.74
C LYS A 497 3.58 8.34 -25.98
N ARG A 498 4.07 7.42 -25.15
CA ARG A 498 3.29 6.51 -24.30
C ARG A 498 4.19 5.86 -23.28
N GLY A 499 3.61 5.38 -22.20
CA GLY A 499 4.28 4.51 -21.24
C GLY A 499 3.30 3.86 -20.30
N MET A 500 3.84 3.16 -19.31
CA MET A 500 3.09 2.34 -18.37
C MET A 500 3.85 2.27 -17.04
N ARG A 501 3.13 2.46 -15.93
CA ARG A 501 3.58 2.27 -14.54
C ARG A 501 2.56 1.40 -13.79
N SER A 502 2.40 0.15 -14.20
CA SER A 502 1.33 -0.70 -13.69
C SER A 502 1.59 -2.20 -13.95
N GLN A 503 0.61 -3.02 -13.56
CA GLN A 503 0.59 -4.45 -13.84
C GLN A 503 0.09 -4.67 -15.29
N PHE A 504 0.94 -5.28 -16.12
CA PHE A 504 0.66 -5.63 -17.52
C PHE A 504 0.34 -7.12 -17.67
N TYR A 505 -0.80 -7.45 -18.29
CA TYR A 505 -1.14 -8.83 -18.65
C TYR A 505 -0.55 -9.20 -20.03
N SER A 506 0.48 -10.06 -20.03
CA SER A 506 1.04 -10.65 -21.25
C SER A 506 0.06 -11.65 -21.86
N GLN A 507 -0.34 -11.42 -23.11
CA GLN A 507 -1.20 -12.35 -23.84
C GLN A 507 -0.39 -13.56 -24.34
N ALA A 508 0.89 -13.36 -24.68
CA ALA A 508 1.75 -14.45 -25.11
C ALA A 508 2.04 -15.45 -23.97
N LEU A 509 2.28 -14.94 -22.75
CA LEU A 509 2.69 -15.75 -21.61
C LEU A 509 1.54 -16.11 -20.65
N GLN A 510 0.37 -15.49 -20.81
CA GLN A 510 -0.80 -15.61 -19.92
C GLN A 510 -0.46 -15.30 -18.45
N LYS A 511 0.31 -14.22 -18.24
CA LYS A 511 0.89 -13.83 -16.94
C LYS A 511 0.99 -12.32 -16.79
N ASP A 512 0.86 -11.87 -15.55
CA ASP A 512 0.98 -10.47 -15.15
C ASP A 512 2.44 -10.07 -14.83
N PHE A 513 2.97 -9.03 -15.49
CA PHE A 513 4.30 -8.46 -15.24
C PHE A 513 4.20 -6.98 -14.84
N GLY A 514 4.92 -6.57 -13.80
CA GLY A 514 5.04 -5.15 -13.44
C GLY A 514 5.91 -4.41 -14.47
N VAL A 515 5.40 -3.31 -15.03
CA VAL A 515 6.07 -2.51 -16.05
C VAL A 515 6.11 -1.05 -15.57
N ASP A 516 7.32 -0.50 -15.47
CA ASP A 516 7.59 0.95 -15.33
C ASP A 516 8.50 1.40 -16.47
N ALA A 517 7.89 1.80 -17.58
CA ALA A 517 8.60 2.16 -18.81
C ALA A 517 7.84 3.20 -19.66
N ALA A 518 8.59 4.12 -20.28
CA ALA A 518 8.13 5.13 -21.22
C ALA A 518 8.88 5.06 -22.55
N PHE A 519 8.13 5.12 -23.63
CA PHE A 519 8.64 5.36 -24.98
C PHE A 519 8.51 6.84 -25.34
N CYS A 520 9.64 7.47 -25.70
CA CYS A 520 9.69 8.86 -26.15
C CYS A 520 10.27 8.91 -27.57
N ILE A 521 9.49 9.43 -28.52
CA ILE A 521 9.91 9.56 -29.93
C ILE A 521 11.07 10.54 -30.02
N PHE A 522 12.11 10.16 -30.74
CA PHE A 522 13.25 11.04 -31.00
C PHE A 522 12.85 12.16 -31.96
N THR A 523 13.01 13.42 -31.53
CA THR A 523 12.56 14.60 -32.30
C THR A 523 13.72 15.50 -32.75
N ASN A 524 14.83 15.56 -32.00
CA ASN A 524 15.93 16.46 -32.30
C ASN A 524 16.93 15.88 -33.33
N ARG A 525 16.59 16.02 -34.62
CA ARG A 525 17.44 15.58 -35.75
C ARG A 525 18.83 16.23 -35.86
N LYS A 526 19.19 17.20 -35.01
CA LYS A 526 20.55 17.76 -34.93
C LYS A 526 21.49 16.93 -34.03
N ARG A 527 20.94 15.96 -33.31
CA ARG A 527 21.67 15.04 -32.42
C ARG A 527 21.71 13.66 -33.06
N MET A 528 22.65 12.82 -32.65
CA MET A 528 22.71 11.42 -33.07
C MET A 528 22.36 10.50 -31.89
N LEU A 529 21.68 9.40 -32.16
CA LEU A 529 21.44 8.33 -31.18
C LEU A 529 22.40 7.18 -31.45
N CYS A 530 23.07 6.66 -30.42
CA CYS A 530 23.97 5.51 -30.51
C CYS A 530 23.34 4.29 -29.82
N PRO A 531 22.63 3.40 -30.54
CA PRO A 531 21.79 2.36 -29.94
C PRO A 531 22.57 1.30 -29.17
N ASN A 532 23.85 1.09 -29.50
CA ASN A 532 24.70 0.05 -28.94
C ASN A 532 25.80 0.57 -28.00
N LYS A 533 26.03 1.89 -27.88
CA LYS A 533 27.13 2.46 -27.10
C LYS A 533 26.68 2.99 -25.74
N PHE A 534 27.50 2.80 -24.72
CA PHE A 534 27.29 3.36 -23.38
C PHE A 534 27.93 4.75 -23.22
N SER A 535 27.42 5.54 -22.28
CA SER A 535 27.87 6.90 -21.96
C SER A 535 29.18 6.96 -21.17
N THR A 536 29.60 5.83 -20.59
CA THR A 536 30.85 5.69 -19.84
C THR A 536 32.03 5.42 -20.79
N PRO A 537 33.24 5.99 -20.56
CA PRO A 537 34.42 5.72 -21.38
C PRO A 537 34.89 4.25 -21.35
N PRO A 538 35.46 3.71 -22.46
CA PRO A 538 36.02 2.35 -22.53
C PRO A 538 37.01 1.99 -21.40
N GLU A 539 37.82 2.94 -20.94
CA GLU A 539 38.80 2.70 -19.88
C GLU A 539 38.17 2.32 -18.53
N GLU A 540 36.92 2.73 -18.25
CA GLU A 540 36.23 2.27 -17.03
C GLU A 540 35.77 0.81 -17.15
N PHE A 541 35.39 0.37 -18.36
CA PHE A 541 35.10 -1.05 -18.62
C PHE A 541 36.37 -1.89 -18.45
N LYS A 542 37.52 -1.44 -18.97
CA LYS A 542 38.84 -2.06 -18.72
C LYS A 542 39.11 -2.23 -17.22
N LYS A 543 38.96 -1.16 -16.42
CA LYS A 543 39.16 -1.20 -14.95
C LYS A 543 38.20 -2.18 -14.26
N ALA A 544 36.95 -2.26 -14.74
CA ALA A 544 35.94 -3.21 -14.28
C ALA A 544 36.19 -4.66 -14.78
N LYS A 545 37.20 -4.91 -15.63
CA LYS A 545 37.46 -6.21 -16.30
C LYS A 545 36.33 -6.65 -17.25
N ILE A 546 35.59 -5.69 -17.80
CA ILE A 546 34.59 -5.88 -18.85
C ILE A 546 35.28 -5.53 -20.19
N PRO A 547 34.94 -6.18 -21.33
CA PRO A 547 35.50 -5.82 -22.62
C PRO A 547 35.34 -4.33 -22.94
N GLU A 548 36.41 -3.66 -23.37
CA GLU A 548 36.42 -2.21 -23.69
C GLU A 548 35.47 -1.84 -24.83
N ASN A 549 35.24 -2.79 -25.73
CA ASN A 549 34.35 -2.68 -26.88
C ASN A 549 32.94 -3.27 -26.60
N ILE A 550 32.57 -3.48 -25.33
CA ILE A 550 31.25 -3.99 -24.98
C ILE A 550 30.16 -3.03 -25.48
N CYS A 551 29.14 -3.61 -26.11
CA CYS A 551 28.04 -2.88 -26.72
C CYS A 551 26.72 -3.57 -26.39
N LEU A 552 25.60 -2.82 -26.40
CA LEU A 552 24.27 -3.45 -26.37
C LEU A 552 24.03 -4.11 -27.73
N ASN A 553 23.75 -5.41 -27.75
CA ASN A 553 23.59 -6.18 -28.98
C ASN A 553 22.28 -6.99 -29.08
N ASP A 554 21.61 -7.27 -27.97
CA ASP A 554 20.38 -8.07 -27.94
C ASP A 554 19.63 -7.90 -26.59
N PHE A 555 18.43 -8.46 -26.46
CA PHE A 555 17.57 -8.43 -25.26
C PHE A 555 17.15 -9.84 -24.84
N TYR A 556 16.99 -10.10 -23.54
CA TYR A 556 16.53 -11.40 -23.04
C TYR A 556 15.05 -11.66 -23.36
N THR A 557 14.76 -12.84 -23.93
CA THR A 557 13.39 -13.37 -24.05
C THR A 557 12.97 -14.06 -22.75
N TYR A 558 11.71 -14.46 -22.64
CA TYR A 558 11.19 -15.11 -21.42
C TYR A 558 11.85 -16.47 -21.15
N GLU A 559 11.99 -17.30 -22.19
CA GLU A 559 12.50 -18.67 -22.13
C GLU A 559 13.97 -18.72 -21.69
N MET A 560 14.72 -17.63 -21.96
CA MET A 560 16.12 -17.52 -21.55
C MET A 560 16.28 -17.50 -20.02
N PHE A 561 15.24 -17.15 -19.25
CA PHE A 561 15.28 -17.14 -17.78
C PHE A 561 15.08 -18.52 -17.12
N ASP A 562 14.51 -19.51 -17.82
CA ASP A 562 14.10 -20.79 -17.22
C ASP A 562 15.26 -21.60 -16.59
N ASN A 563 16.49 -21.41 -17.07
CA ASN A 563 17.66 -22.18 -16.66
C ASN A 563 18.82 -21.33 -16.11
N ILE A 564 18.61 -20.04 -15.82
CA ILE A 564 19.69 -19.18 -15.31
C ILE A 564 20.10 -19.60 -13.88
N ASP A 565 21.41 -19.68 -13.64
CA ASP A 565 22.01 -19.82 -12.32
C ASP A 565 22.39 -18.44 -11.76
N GLU A 566 23.65 -18.03 -11.87
CA GLU A 566 24.16 -16.73 -11.42
C GLU A 566 24.79 -16.02 -12.62
N ILE A 567 24.20 -14.90 -13.06
CA ILE A 567 24.76 -14.08 -14.16
C ILE A 567 25.40 -12.84 -13.57
N GLU A 568 26.67 -12.62 -13.90
CA GLU A 568 27.35 -11.35 -13.66
C GLU A 568 26.86 -10.31 -14.65
N VAL A 569 26.34 -9.22 -14.11
CA VAL A 569 25.75 -8.12 -14.89
C VAL A 569 26.50 -6.82 -14.63
N PHE A 570 26.37 -5.90 -15.55
CA PHE A 570 26.66 -4.50 -15.31
C PHE A 570 25.46 -3.62 -15.66
N LYS A 571 25.57 -2.36 -15.30
CA LYS A 571 24.69 -1.28 -15.78
C LYS A 571 25.53 -0.05 -16.05
N VAL A 572 24.99 0.88 -16.83
CA VAL A 572 25.46 2.27 -16.85
C VAL A 572 24.28 3.16 -16.48
N GLY A 573 24.36 3.81 -15.34
CA GLY A 573 23.32 4.73 -14.84
C GLY A 573 23.69 6.19 -15.02
N ARG A 574 22.71 7.08 -15.20
CA ARG A 574 22.88 8.56 -15.18
C ARG A 574 23.80 8.98 -14.04
N THR A 575 23.58 8.33 -12.91
CA THR A 575 24.14 8.71 -11.66
C THR A 575 25.33 7.81 -11.32
N THR A 576 25.20 6.55 -10.90
CA THR A 576 26.40 5.81 -10.44
C THR A 576 27.35 5.35 -11.56
N GLY A 577 27.09 5.71 -12.82
CA GLY A 577 27.93 5.36 -13.96
C GLY A 577 27.96 3.85 -14.18
N LEU A 578 29.12 3.34 -14.61
CA LEU A 578 29.35 1.90 -14.76
C LEU A 578 29.40 1.21 -13.40
N THR A 579 28.68 0.10 -13.28
CA THR A 579 28.56 -0.63 -12.02
C THR A 579 28.38 -2.12 -12.29
N GLN A 580 29.03 -2.97 -11.51
CA GLN A 580 28.91 -4.44 -11.59
C GLN A 580 28.05 -4.99 -10.45
N GLY A 581 27.26 -6.02 -10.77
CA GLY A 581 26.40 -6.73 -9.85
C GLY A 581 26.06 -8.12 -10.38
N LYS A 582 25.07 -8.77 -9.78
CA LYS A 582 24.65 -10.11 -10.20
C LYS A 582 23.13 -10.25 -10.19
N LEU A 583 22.59 -11.02 -11.12
CA LEU A 583 21.20 -11.46 -11.08
C LEU A 583 21.01 -12.45 -9.92
N VAL A 584 20.01 -12.19 -9.08
CA VAL A 584 19.52 -13.16 -8.10
C VAL A 584 18.47 -14.03 -8.80
N PRO A 585 18.63 -15.38 -8.88
CA PRO A 585 17.75 -16.25 -9.66
C PRO A 585 16.43 -16.57 -8.95
N ILE A 586 15.70 -15.52 -8.56
CA ILE A 586 14.35 -15.58 -7.99
C ILE A 586 13.46 -14.53 -8.65
N SER A 587 12.21 -14.90 -8.92
CA SER A 587 11.17 -13.94 -9.24
C SER A 587 10.69 -13.24 -7.96
N ILE A 588 10.48 -11.92 -8.01
CA ILE A 588 9.93 -11.13 -6.90
C ILE A 588 8.66 -10.39 -7.36
N ALA A 589 7.66 -10.36 -6.47
CA ALA A 589 6.55 -9.42 -6.53
C ALA A 589 6.78 -8.33 -5.48
N ILE A 590 6.64 -7.05 -5.83
CA ILE A 590 7.05 -5.95 -4.97
C ILE A 590 5.98 -4.84 -4.90
N ALA A 591 5.83 -4.25 -3.72
CA ALA A 591 5.15 -2.99 -3.53
C ALA A 591 6.07 -1.83 -3.92
N VAL A 592 5.74 -1.15 -5.01
CA VAL A 592 6.38 0.09 -5.44
C VAL A 592 5.50 1.24 -4.93
N SER A 593 6.11 2.25 -4.29
CA SER A 593 5.39 3.49 -4.02
C SER A 593 5.02 4.11 -5.36
N ASN A 594 3.71 4.32 -5.61
CA ASN A 594 3.25 4.83 -6.90
C ASN A 594 3.99 6.14 -7.24
N GLU A 595 4.09 6.99 -6.24
CA GLU A 595 4.63 8.35 -6.26
C GLU A 595 5.40 8.62 -4.96
N ASN A 596 6.14 9.74 -4.86
CA ASN A 596 6.55 10.23 -3.53
C ASN A 596 5.29 10.50 -2.70
N ILE A 597 5.32 10.25 -1.39
CA ILE A 597 4.21 10.59 -0.49
C ILE A 597 3.92 12.10 -0.51
N GLU A 598 4.93 12.92 -0.77
CA GLU A 598 4.81 14.36 -1.09
C GLU A 598 3.88 14.63 -2.27
N PHE A 599 3.90 13.80 -3.31
CA PHE A 599 3.13 13.99 -4.53
C PHE A 599 1.73 13.35 -4.47
N ALA A 600 1.57 12.24 -3.74
CA ALA A 600 0.25 11.74 -3.36
C ALA A 600 -0.51 12.72 -2.44
N LYS A 601 0.20 13.63 -1.73
CA LYS A 601 -0.39 14.80 -1.05
C LYS A 601 -0.78 15.95 -2.01
N GLU A 602 -0.42 15.89 -3.29
CA GLU A 602 -0.73 16.90 -4.32
C GLU A 602 -1.75 16.42 -5.38
N GLN A 603 -1.77 15.12 -5.71
CA GLN A 603 -2.62 14.49 -6.75
C GLN A 603 -4.14 14.41 -6.45
N GLY A 604 -4.65 15.12 -5.44
CA GLY A 604 -6.10 15.31 -5.33
C GLY A 604 -6.58 16.18 -6.49
N GLU A 605 -7.33 15.63 -7.45
CA GLU A 605 -7.88 16.43 -8.55
C GLU A 605 -8.77 17.59 -8.05
N ILE A 606 -8.87 18.65 -8.87
CA ILE A 606 -9.70 19.87 -8.72
C ILE A 606 -9.07 21.07 -7.95
N SER A 607 -8.26 21.84 -8.69
CA SER A 607 -7.93 23.28 -8.56
C SER A 607 -7.56 23.90 -7.19
N SER A 608 -6.46 24.68 -7.22
CA SER A 608 -5.86 25.46 -6.13
C SER A 608 -6.83 26.16 -5.16
N SER A 609 -7.02 25.59 -3.97
CA SER A 609 -7.66 26.24 -2.82
C SER A 609 -7.16 25.63 -1.50
N LYS A 610 -7.30 26.37 -0.39
CA LYS A 610 -7.02 25.88 0.98
C LYS A 610 -7.89 24.68 1.41
N THR A 611 -8.81 24.23 0.57
CA THR A 611 -9.68 23.06 0.77
C THR A 611 -8.93 21.72 0.76
N TYR A 612 -7.77 21.62 0.11
CA TYR A 612 -7.08 20.34 -0.14
C TYR A 612 -6.56 19.64 1.12
N SER A 613 -5.95 20.36 2.06
CA SER A 613 -5.47 19.79 3.32
C SER A 613 -6.60 19.09 4.07
N ASN A 614 -7.82 19.64 4.00
CA ASN A 614 -9.00 19.04 4.61
C ASN A 614 -9.41 17.71 3.95
N ILE A 615 -9.23 17.52 2.64
CA ILE A 615 -9.58 16.27 1.96
C ILE A 615 -8.59 15.15 2.32
N ILE A 616 -7.29 15.43 2.25
CA ILE A 616 -6.24 14.44 2.52
C ILE A 616 -6.23 14.07 4.00
N ASN A 617 -6.33 15.06 4.89
CA ASN A 617 -6.53 14.81 6.32
C ASN A 617 -7.82 14.00 6.54
N LYS A 618 -8.96 14.35 5.92
CA LYS A 618 -10.20 13.58 6.05
C LYS A 618 -10.08 12.12 5.59
N ASN A 619 -9.25 11.81 4.59
CA ASN A 619 -8.97 10.43 4.20
C ASN A 619 -8.11 9.71 5.26
N LEU A 620 -7.04 10.34 5.76
CA LEU A 620 -6.20 9.79 6.84
C LEU A 620 -7.03 9.53 8.09
N ILE A 621 -7.82 10.51 8.50
CA ILE A 621 -8.70 10.46 9.67
C ILE A 621 -9.81 9.44 9.46
N GLY A 622 -10.38 9.33 8.25
CA GLY A 622 -11.35 8.31 7.89
C GLY A 622 -10.79 6.89 8.05
N TYR A 623 -9.59 6.64 7.52
CA TYR A 623 -8.85 5.39 7.71
C TYR A 623 -8.54 5.10 9.19
N MET A 624 -8.09 6.11 9.95
CA MET A 624 -7.73 5.93 11.36
C MET A 624 -8.93 5.76 12.29
N LYS A 625 -10.09 6.34 11.97
CA LYS A 625 -11.37 6.16 12.71
C LYS A 625 -12.09 4.86 12.35
N ALA A 626 -11.97 4.37 11.11
CA ALA A 626 -12.75 3.24 10.61
C ALA A 626 -12.60 1.96 11.46
N SER A 627 -13.73 1.33 11.79
CA SER A 627 -13.81 0.06 12.52
C SER A 627 -14.02 -1.17 11.62
N LEU A 628 -14.25 -0.97 10.32
CA LEU A 628 -14.50 -2.03 9.35
C LEU A 628 -13.30 -2.23 8.42
N ILE A 629 -12.80 -3.46 8.32
CA ILE A 629 -11.60 -3.84 7.55
C ILE A 629 -11.66 -3.34 6.10
N GLN A 630 -12.79 -3.53 5.43
CA GLN A 630 -12.97 -3.10 4.05
C GLN A 630 -12.80 -1.57 3.89
N ILE A 631 -13.40 -0.79 4.78
CA ILE A 631 -13.29 0.69 4.76
C ILE A 631 -11.87 1.15 5.13
N ILE A 632 -11.20 0.45 6.06
CA ILE A 632 -9.80 0.70 6.40
C ILE A 632 -8.92 0.55 5.14
N ASN A 633 -9.09 -0.51 4.36
CA ASN A 633 -8.29 -0.76 3.17
C ASN A 633 -8.54 0.29 2.07
N GLU A 634 -9.80 0.55 1.74
CA GLU A 634 -10.20 1.56 0.75
C GLU A 634 -9.68 2.96 1.13
N LYS A 635 -9.81 3.37 2.40
CA LYS A 635 -9.31 4.66 2.89
C LYS A 635 -7.80 4.71 3.00
N ARG A 636 -7.13 3.59 3.28
CA ARG A 636 -5.67 3.53 3.32
C ARG A 636 -5.06 3.70 1.93
N GLN A 637 -5.62 3.04 0.91
CA GLN A 637 -5.16 3.18 -0.48
C GLN A 637 -5.24 4.65 -0.96
N GLN A 638 -6.21 5.42 -0.47
CA GLN A 638 -6.35 6.87 -0.75
C GLN A 638 -5.30 7.76 -0.06
N CYS A 639 -4.59 7.28 0.96
CA CYS A 639 -3.53 8.02 1.67
C CYS A 639 -2.11 7.53 1.35
N TYR A 640 -1.98 6.23 1.09
CA TYR A 640 -0.71 5.55 0.85
C TYR A 640 -0.82 4.66 -0.40
N PRO A 641 -1.02 5.25 -1.59
CA PRO A 641 -1.20 4.51 -2.83
C PRO A 641 0.02 3.63 -3.10
N THR A 642 -0.23 2.32 -3.18
CA THR A 642 0.80 1.30 -3.32
C THR A 642 0.49 0.49 -4.57
N LEU A 643 1.36 0.58 -5.56
CA LEU A 643 1.29 -0.30 -6.72
C LEU A 643 2.01 -1.61 -6.43
N TRP A 644 1.49 -2.69 -7.01
CA TRP A 644 2.15 -3.99 -6.98
C TRP A 644 2.65 -4.35 -8.37
N PHE A 645 3.91 -4.77 -8.41
CA PHE A 645 4.61 -5.18 -9.62
C PHE A 645 5.04 -6.64 -9.45
N ASP A 646 4.36 -7.54 -10.15
CA ASP A 646 4.69 -8.96 -10.15
C ASP A 646 5.81 -9.30 -11.14
N ARG A 647 6.49 -10.43 -10.91
CA ARG A 647 7.46 -11.04 -11.84
C ARG A 647 8.61 -10.11 -12.24
N GLN A 648 9.14 -9.36 -11.27
CA GLN A 648 10.29 -8.48 -11.47
C GLN A 648 11.62 -9.25 -11.37
N LEU A 649 12.65 -8.70 -12.01
CA LEU A 649 14.03 -9.17 -11.87
C LEU A 649 14.68 -8.52 -10.64
N LEU A 650 15.49 -9.27 -9.90
CA LEU A 650 16.18 -8.83 -8.69
C LEU A 650 17.69 -8.95 -8.86
N PHE A 651 18.44 -7.90 -8.53
CA PHE A 651 19.90 -7.89 -8.65
C PHE A 651 20.60 -7.45 -7.35
N ASP A 652 21.75 -8.06 -7.08
CA ASP A 652 22.68 -7.75 -5.98
C ASP A 652 23.83 -6.89 -6.54
N PHE A 653 23.85 -5.59 -6.20
CA PHE A 653 24.95 -4.66 -6.45
C PHE A 653 25.57 -4.26 -5.10
N ARG A 654 26.85 -3.88 -5.06
CA ARG A 654 27.50 -3.49 -3.78
C ARG A 654 26.80 -2.27 -3.16
N HIS A 655 26.98 -2.05 -1.86
CA HIS A 655 26.14 -1.06 -1.15
C HIS A 655 26.32 0.38 -1.65
N GLU A 656 27.52 0.74 -2.09
CA GLU A 656 27.87 2.08 -2.63
C GLU A 656 27.58 2.21 -4.14
N ASP A 657 27.36 1.08 -4.80
CA ASP A 657 27.20 0.93 -6.26
C ASP A 657 25.77 1.33 -6.76
N PHE A 658 24.85 1.80 -5.88
CA PHE A 658 23.49 2.25 -6.22
C PHE A 658 22.79 3.11 -5.13
N LEU A 659 22.24 4.33 -5.39
CA LEU A 659 21.83 5.34 -4.34
C LEU A 659 20.39 5.98 -4.44
N THR A 660 20.15 7.21 -5.00
CA THR A 660 18.87 7.93 -5.44
C THR A 660 18.87 8.75 -6.83
N GLY A 661 18.64 8.18 -8.06
CA GLY A 661 18.74 8.88 -9.40
C GLY A 661 18.98 8.11 -10.76
N ASP A 662 19.32 6.81 -10.76
CA ASP A 662 19.66 5.87 -11.87
C ASP A 662 18.45 5.21 -12.55
N SER A 663 17.22 5.45 -12.08
CA SER A 663 15.99 4.91 -12.67
C SER A 663 16.00 5.02 -14.20
N GLY A 664 15.60 3.96 -14.89
CA GLY A 664 15.70 3.82 -16.34
C GLY A 664 17.00 3.17 -16.83
N ALA A 665 17.97 2.86 -15.98
CA ALA A 665 19.21 2.20 -16.44
C ALA A 665 18.96 0.76 -16.89
N SER A 666 19.54 0.37 -18.03
CA SER A 666 19.62 -1.03 -18.47
C SER A 666 20.52 -1.84 -17.56
N VAL A 667 20.08 -3.06 -17.20
CA VAL A 667 20.96 -4.12 -16.70
C VAL A 667 21.33 -5.05 -17.86
N VAL A 668 22.63 -5.29 -18.04
CA VAL A 668 23.23 -5.98 -19.19
C VAL A 668 24.17 -7.06 -18.69
N ASP A 669 24.22 -8.23 -19.35
CA ASP A 669 25.21 -9.26 -19.04
C ASP A 669 26.59 -8.94 -19.62
N GLN A 670 27.62 -9.73 -19.27
CA GLN A 670 28.98 -9.56 -19.79
C GLN A 670 29.12 -9.75 -21.32
N ASN A 671 28.07 -10.22 -22.01
CA ASN A 671 28.06 -10.42 -23.47
C ASN A 671 27.38 -9.26 -24.22
N GLY A 672 26.82 -8.27 -23.51
CA GLY A 672 26.15 -7.13 -24.12
C GLY A 672 24.64 -7.27 -24.28
N LYS A 673 24.02 -8.30 -23.68
CA LYS A 673 22.59 -8.57 -23.81
C LYS A 673 21.81 -8.05 -22.60
N ALA A 674 20.74 -7.27 -22.83
CA ALA A 674 20.00 -6.59 -21.75
C ALA A 674 18.84 -7.40 -21.16
N LEU A 675 18.74 -7.39 -19.82
CA LEU A 675 17.79 -8.19 -19.04
C LEU A 675 16.54 -7.40 -18.64
N GLY A 676 16.71 -6.17 -18.15
CA GLY A 676 15.60 -5.32 -17.74
C GLY A 676 15.99 -3.87 -17.42
N ILE A 677 14.96 -3.07 -17.15
CA ILE A 677 15.03 -1.63 -16.85
C ILE A 677 14.88 -1.40 -15.35
N LEU A 678 15.89 -0.81 -14.71
CA LEU A 678 15.87 -0.54 -13.26
C LEU A 678 14.89 0.56 -12.90
N HIS A 679 14.01 0.32 -11.92
CA HIS A 679 13.05 1.33 -11.44
C HIS A 679 13.07 1.58 -9.93
N ALA A 680 13.54 0.62 -9.12
CA ALA A 680 13.53 0.76 -7.66
C ALA A 680 14.63 -0.07 -6.96
N ALA A 681 14.86 0.19 -5.67
CA ALA A 681 15.57 -0.71 -4.77
C ALA A 681 14.74 -1.10 -3.56
N MET A 682 14.93 -2.34 -3.09
CA MET A 682 14.45 -2.83 -1.81
C MET A 682 15.64 -3.01 -0.86
N LYS A 683 15.60 -2.34 0.29
CA LYS A 683 16.57 -2.54 1.38
C LYS A 683 16.04 -3.56 2.38
N THR A 684 16.84 -4.58 2.67
CA THR A 684 16.61 -5.54 3.76
C THR A 684 17.66 -5.34 4.84
N GLY A 685 17.50 -5.99 5.99
CA GLY A 685 18.49 -5.91 7.08
C GLY A 685 19.88 -6.49 6.79
N ASN A 686 20.10 -7.13 5.64
CA ASN A 686 21.37 -7.76 5.27
C ASN A 686 21.92 -7.29 3.92
N SER A 687 21.08 -6.72 3.05
CA SER A 687 21.39 -6.48 1.63
C SER A 687 20.48 -5.41 1.03
N LYS A 688 21.01 -4.59 0.11
CA LYS A 688 20.22 -3.71 -0.76
C LYS A 688 20.12 -4.38 -2.13
N TYR A 689 18.91 -4.70 -2.54
CA TYR A 689 18.64 -5.26 -3.86
C TYR A 689 18.03 -4.21 -4.77
N VAL A 690 18.26 -4.35 -6.07
CA VAL A 690 17.70 -3.47 -7.10
C VAL A 690 16.73 -4.26 -7.98
N ILE A 691 15.71 -3.58 -8.48
CA ILE A 691 14.55 -4.22 -9.10
C ILE A 691 14.35 -3.65 -10.50
N ALA A 692 14.14 -4.55 -11.47
CA ALA A 692 13.92 -4.17 -12.86
C ALA A 692 12.64 -4.78 -13.45
N SER A 693 11.99 -4.02 -14.34
CA SER A 693 10.99 -4.54 -15.26
C SER A 693 11.70 -5.31 -16.37
N PRO A 694 11.34 -6.57 -16.66
CA PRO A 694 12.02 -7.38 -17.68
C PRO A 694 11.73 -6.88 -19.10
N TYR A 695 12.74 -6.91 -19.97
CA TYR A 695 12.67 -6.29 -21.29
C TYR A 695 11.57 -6.86 -22.20
N PHE A 696 11.39 -8.18 -22.22
CA PHE A 696 10.34 -8.82 -23.02
C PHE A 696 8.93 -8.30 -22.67
N ALA A 697 8.65 -8.07 -21.38
CA ALA A 697 7.36 -7.56 -20.92
C ALA A 697 7.18 -6.07 -21.27
N VAL A 698 8.25 -5.27 -21.17
CA VAL A 698 8.24 -3.86 -21.61
C VAL A 698 7.97 -3.75 -23.11
N PHE A 699 8.59 -4.61 -23.92
CA PHE A 699 8.43 -4.63 -25.37
C PHE A 699 7.05 -5.12 -25.84
N GLU A 700 6.42 -6.04 -25.11
CA GLU A 700 5.02 -6.42 -25.34
C GLU A 700 4.07 -5.29 -24.91
N ALA A 701 4.18 -4.82 -23.67
CA ALA A 701 3.32 -3.78 -23.09
C ALA A 701 3.30 -2.48 -23.90
N LEU A 702 4.45 -2.06 -24.42
CA LEU A 702 4.59 -0.82 -25.17
C LEU A 702 4.62 -1.02 -26.68
N ASN A 703 4.45 -2.22 -27.23
CA ASN A 703 4.56 -2.52 -28.67
C ASN A 703 5.88 -2.00 -29.31
N LEU A 704 7.01 -2.41 -28.72
CA LEU A 704 8.36 -2.00 -29.12
C LEU A 704 9.23 -3.19 -29.52
N GLU A 705 10.29 -2.90 -30.24
CA GLU A 705 11.40 -3.81 -30.57
C GLU A 705 12.74 -3.06 -30.48
N GLY A 706 13.86 -3.81 -30.42
CA GLY A 706 15.19 -3.21 -30.49
C GLY A 706 15.38 -2.47 -31.82
N ALA A 707 16.03 -1.31 -31.80
CA ALA A 707 16.44 -0.67 -33.04
C ALA A 707 17.62 -1.45 -33.65
N ASP A 708 17.67 -1.55 -34.98
CA ASP A 708 18.73 -2.27 -35.68
C ASP A 708 20.13 -1.76 -35.27
N PHE A 709 21.00 -2.68 -34.87
CA PHE A 709 22.34 -2.38 -34.37
C PHE A 709 23.39 -2.27 -35.49
N GLU A 710 22.98 -2.23 -36.76
CA GLU A 710 23.90 -2.17 -37.89
C GLU A 710 24.78 -0.91 -37.80
N GLU A 711 26.10 -1.12 -37.85
CA GLU A 711 27.07 -0.04 -37.92
C GLU A 711 26.81 0.79 -39.18
N GLY A 712 26.83 2.12 -39.03
CA GLY A 712 26.34 3.04 -40.05
C GLY A 712 26.96 2.79 -41.43
N SER A 713 26.17 2.18 -42.32
CA SER A 713 26.48 2.17 -43.74
C SER A 713 26.45 3.62 -44.22
N SER A 714 27.61 4.14 -44.58
CA SER A 714 27.78 5.50 -45.11
C SER A 714 26.94 5.70 -46.38
N SER A 715 25.76 6.31 -46.24
CA SER A 715 25.00 6.83 -47.38
C SER A 715 25.61 8.17 -47.82
N SER A 716 26.76 8.09 -48.48
CA SER A 716 27.30 9.20 -49.26
C SER A 716 26.43 9.43 -50.50
N ASN A 717 25.66 10.52 -50.50
CA ASN A 717 25.32 11.37 -51.65
C ASN A 717 24.56 12.62 -51.18
#